data_AF-A0A8H7LE05-F1
#
_entry.id   AF-A0A8H7LE05-F1
#
_cell.length_a   1.000
_cell.length_b   1.000
_cell.length_c   1.000
_cell.angle_alpha   90.00
_cell.angle_beta   90.00
_cell.angle_gamma   90.00
#
_symmetry.space_group_name_H-M   'P 1'
#
loop_
_entity.id
_entity.type
_entity.pdbx_description
1 polymer ?
#
loop_
_entity_poly.entity_id
_entity_poly.type
_entity_poly.pdbx_seq_one_letter_code
_entity_poly.pdbx_strand_id
1 'polypeptide(L)'
;MAMAKILNLDGDTQVDRLLLPFRSVLNVAQKTGLVTTLHASFPDFMLSQDRSGQYHCQPRSRHATIAEACLRLIDGAEPKFNICALPSSFLPDDQVKDLAHRVTHSISPGLVYACRYWAAHLTLGEQTSSLTRLVDGFFQSRLLLWMEVMNLTKNMRYATSIIQSAEKWCTERNIPEHITKLVHDASQFVSIYANHPVSQSTPHIYASMLPFWPRSRPLSSTYTPRTSGLVQPTGTAIDRRRLALIATWKVSTRSVESMSLSRDGRRLVAPTADSIEVYDTTTGESVVSLAEERTKYVDYVAISPDGSKVAFSRDGGTPYVWDTANGGAVTQLLPDGVSGGYSLAFSPDGSRIACGLENGEVYICASGQGVSSHGPLTGHTRDVYSVVFSSDGLHLASGSWDNTVRVWDVQTGQPVGTPFEGHTDSVLAVCSCPIDSRIASGSSDKSIRVWDPQTGQTVLGPLTGHSGFVICVAFSHNGAFIASGSADKTIRVYDTRTGKTILGPLEGHTSYIRSVIFSPDSTRLFSCSLDGTIRVWNVQDIDTSNPLPTASSLSSAIYPIRYSRSGTRVVSGSQDGSIHVWDVATGQLVLGPLSGHGYLVFSVDYSADDRYIASGSGDKTLRIWDGLTGQDIHGPMEGHGNWVTCVRFSPDSTVVVSGSYDRTVRVWDVSTSQQVTQLFEGDQWIPSVGISPDGLRVVCGSEDGKMVVIDRHSGATLVGPIDAHKGLILSVEFSQDGKRLVSGSDDKSVRIWDAETGKQLVVCGETGGAHSDSVYSVSFSPNGLYVASGCYDHTVRVWDSENGKLIQSPLKGHTDRLSCIQFSPDGSHLVSCSYDRTIRLWDVSFLATHPQGNNMILGQNINIPFALDDDTTPDFWLLNADGWVVDSHGQQLVWVPSDLRMYLALPPNSSIIADQGDFRLDTDRWKIGEQWAECYRP
;
A
#
# COMPACT_ATOMS: atom_id res chain seq x y z
N MET A 1 -42.57 10.55 15.86
CA MET A 1 -41.38 11.03 16.63
C MET A 1 -40.46 11.98 15.87
N ALA A 2 -39.82 11.58 14.77
CA ALA A 2 -38.86 12.46 14.08
C ALA A 2 -39.49 13.77 13.58
N MET A 3 -40.66 13.68 12.96
CA MET A 3 -41.41 14.83 12.45
C MET A 3 -41.81 15.83 13.55
N ALA A 4 -42.19 15.32 14.74
CA ALA A 4 -42.53 16.15 15.88
C ALA A 4 -41.35 17.02 16.33
N LYS A 5 -40.15 16.43 16.43
CA LYS A 5 -38.95 17.17 16.83
C LYS A 5 -38.47 18.17 15.78
N ILE A 6 -38.50 17.82 14.50
CA ILE A 6 -38.03 18.69 13.41
C ILE A 6 -38.95 19.89 13.21
N LEU A 7 -40.27 19.68 13.37
CA LEU A 7 -41.28 20.72 13.24
C LEU A 7 -41.58 21.43 14.58
N ASN A 8 -40.86 21.10 15.65
CA ASN A 8 -41.03 21.65 17.00
C ASN A 8 -42.49 21.55 17.52
N LEU A 9 -43.08 20.36 17.38
CA LEU A 9 -44.44 20.02 17.80
C LEU A 9 -44.42 19.34 19.19
N ASP A 10 -45.49 19.52 19.96
CA ASP A 10 -45.65 19.09 21.36
C ASP A 10 -45.63 17.57 21.56
N GLY A 11 -45.76 16.79 20.48
CA GLY A 11 -45.63 15.34 20.52
C GLY A 11 -46.27 14.61 19.33
N ASP A 12 -46.18 13.28 19.36
CA ASP A 12 -46.68 12.42 18.28
C ASP A 12 -48.19 12.53 18.07
N THR A 13 -48.95 12.76 19.14
CA THR A 13 -50.40 12.96 19.08
C THR A 13 -50.79 14.20 18.28
N GLN A 14 -49.97 15.26 18.31
CA GLN A 14 -50.19 16.46 17.51
C GLN A 14 -49.87 16.20 16.04
N VAL A 15 -48.80 15.44 15.75
CA VAL A 15 -48.47 15.01 14.38
C VAL A 15 -49.60 14.17 13.79
N ASP A 16 -50.11 13.18 14.53
CA ASP A 16 -51.20 12.33 14.07
C ASP A 16 -52.48 13.13 13.81
N ARG A 17 -52.79 14.12 14.65
CA ARG A 17 -53.92 15.04 14.43
C ARG A 17 -53.73 15.89 13.18
N LEU A 18 -52.51 16.36 12.90
CA LEU A 18 -52.20 17.13 11.69
C LEU A 18 -52.20 16.29 10.42
N LEU A 19 -51.87 15.00 10.52
CA LEU A 19 -51.88 14.06 9.39
C LEU A 19 -53.28 13.49 9.11
N LEU A 20 -54.19 13.50 10.10
CA LEU A 20 -55.53 12.92 9.98
C LEU A 20 -56.32 13.43 8.75
N PRO A 21 -56.36 14.75 8.46
CA PRO A 21 -57.07 15.28 7.29
C PRO A 21 -56.47 14.83 5.96
N PHE A 22 -55.19 14.42 5.95
CA PHE A 22 -54.45 14.04 4.75
C PHE A 22 -54.41 12.53 4.50
N ARG A 23 -55.08 11.70 5.32
CA ARG A 23 -55.10 10.24 5.19
C ARG A 23 -55.66 9.73 3.85
N SER A 24 -56.40 10.56 3.11
CA SER A 24 -56.90 10.25 1.76
C SER A 24 -55.81 10.35 0.67
N VAL A 25 -54.72 11.07 0.94
CA VAL A 25 -53.63 11.34 -0.01
C VAL A 25 -52.24 10.93 0.52
N LEU A 26 -52.13 10.67 1.82
CA LEU A 26 -50.94 10.17 2.50
C LEU A 26 -51.20 8.79 3.11
N ASN A 27 -50.24 7.90 2.94
CA ASN A 27 -50.18 6.63 3.64
C ASN A 27 -49.18 6.74 4.81
N VAL A 28 -49.63 6.37 6.01
CA VAL A 28 -48.78 6.26 7.19
C VAL A 28 -48.65 4.78 7.54
N ALA A 29 -47.49 4.20 7.26
CA ALA A 29 -47.26 2.77 7.47
C ALA A 29 -47.37 2.42 8.96
N GLN A 30 -48.27 1.50 9.32
CA GLN A 30 -48.56 1.16 10.72
C GLN A 30 -47.35 0.64 11.52
N LYS A 31 -46.42 -0.07 10.85
CA LYS A 31 -45.25 -0.66 11.51
C LYS A 31 -44.07 0.31 11.67
N THR A 32 -43.87 1.20 10.70
CA THR A 32 -42.67 2.06 10.65
C THR A 32 -42.96 3.53 10.92
N GLY A 33 -44.24 3.93 10.90
CA GLY A 33 -44.64 5.34 10.95
C GLY A 33 -44.19 6.15 9.73
N LEU A 34 -43.73 5.48 8.65
CA LEU A 34 -43.26 6.14 7.44
C LEU A 34 -44.44 6.79 6.72
N VAL A 35 -44.31 8.09 6.44
CA VAL A 35 -45.30 8.86 5.70
C VAL A 35 -44.91 8.88 4.23
N THR A 36 -45.78 8.35 3.38
CA THR A 36 -45.62 8.29 1.92
C THR A 36 -46.84 8.88 1.25
N THR A 37 -46.68 9.36 0.02
CA THR A 37 -47.82 9.82 -0.78
C THR A 37 -48.49 8.64 -1.45
N LEU A 38 -49.83 8.56 -1.38
CA LEU A 38 -50.61 7.48 -2.00
C LEU A 38 -50.62 7.59 -3.53
N HIS A 39 -50.52 8.81 -4.06
CA HIS A 39 -50.59 9.06 -5.49
C HIS A 39 -49.59 10.15 -5.91
N ALA A 40 -48.87 9.93 -7.01
CA ALA A 40 -47.82 10.83 -7.50
C ALA A 40 -48.34 12.25 -7.84
N SER A 41 -49.64 12.36 -8.19
CA SER A 41 -50.25 13.66 -8.51
C SER A 41 -50.39 14.61 -7.31
N PHE A 42 -50.33 14.11 -6.07
CA PHE A 42 -50.51 14.94 -4.88
C PHE A 42 -49.32 15.90 -4.66
N PRO A 43 -48.05 15.43 -4.64
CA PRO A 43 -46.88 16.31 -4.75
C PRO A 43 -46.97 17.25 -5.94
N ASP A 44 -47.32 16.75 -7.12
CA ASP A 44 -47.36 17.60 -8.31
C ASP A 44 -48.35 18.76 -8.11
N PHE A 45 -49.54 18.48 -7.56
CA PHE A 45 -50.55 19.50 -7.26
C PHE A 45 -50.04 20.51 -6.23
N MET A 46 -49.52 20.05 -5.09
CA MET A 46 -49.05 20.90 -3.99
C MET A 46 -47.85 21.78 -4.35
N LEU A 47 -46.96 21.28 -5.21
CA LEU A 47 -45.73 21.98 -5.63
C LEU A 47 -45.94 22.85 -6.88
N SER A 48 -47.16 22.91 -7.45
CA SER A 48 -47.51 23.77 -8.59
C SER A 48 -48.37 24.94 -8.13
N GLN A 49 -47.83 26.16 -8.25
CA GLN A 49 -48.52 27.40 -7.86
C GLN A 49 -49.85 27.57 -8.62
N ASP A 50 -49.86 27.26 -9.92
CA ASP A 50 -51.02 27.44 -10.79
C ASP A 50 -52.19 26.52 -10.40
N ARG A 51 -51.88 25.32 -9.87
CA ARG A 51 -52.89 24.33 -9.50
C ARG A 51 -53.37 24.44 -8.07
N SER A 52 -52.46 24.68 -7.13
CA SER A 52 -52.78 24.68 -5.69
C SER A 52 -53.14 26.07 -5.14
N GLY A 53 -52.84 27.15 -5.87
CA GLY A 53 -53.19 28.51 -5.49
C GLY A 53 -52.72 28.88 -4.09
N GLN A 54 -53.66 29.10 -3.17
CA GLN A 54 -53.38 29.44 -1.77
C GLN A 54 -52.76 28.29 -0.95
N TYR A 55 -52.85 27.05 -1.42
CA TYR A 55 -52.27 25.87 -0.76
C TYR A 55 -50.87 25.53 -1.29
N HIS A 56 -50.31 26.38 -2.15
CA HIS A 56 -49.00 26.14 -2.76
C HIS A 56 -47.89 26.05 -1.72
N CYS A 57 -47.11 24.97 -1.82
CA CYS A 57 -45.94 24.75 -1.01
C CYS A 57 -44.69 25.04 -1.84
N GLN A 58 -43.96 26.11 -1.50
CA GLN A 58 -42.67 26.41 -2.14
C GLN A 58 -41.60 25.40 -1.68
N PRO A 59 -41.15 24.48 -2.56
CA PRO A 59 -40.33 23.35 -2.13
C PRO A 59 -38.96 23.80 -1.58
N ARG A 60 -38.32 24.75 -2.27
CA ARG A 60 -36.98 25.26 -1.91
C ARG A 60 -36.95 25.94 -0.53
N SER A 61 -37.96 26.75 -0.22
CA SER A 61 -38.03 27.43 1.09
C SER A 61 -38.31 26.46 2.24
N ARG A 62 -39.18 25.46 2.01
CA ARG A 62 -39.44 24.41 3.01
C ARG A 62 -38.23 23.51 3.24
N HIS A 63 -37.51 23.13 2.19
CA HIS A 63 -36.25 22.38 2.33
C HIS A 63 -35.20 23.17 3.11
N ALA A 64 -35.05 24.47 2.86
CA ALA A 64 -34.16 25.32 3.66
C ALA A 64 -34.57 25.34 5.14
N THR A 65 -35.86 25.48 5.44
CA THR A 65 -36.38 25.47 6.82
C THR A 65 -36.09 24.15 7.53
N ILE A 66 -36.27 23.02 6.85
CA ILE A 66 -35.99 21.69 7.39
C ILE A 66 -34.48 21.51 7.60
N ALA A 67 -33.65 21.93 6.65
CA ALA A 67 -32.20 21.88 6.79
C ALA A 67 -31.72 22.68 8.03
N GLU A 68 -32.26 23.88 8.25
CA GLU A 68 -31.96 24.66 9.46
C GLU A 68 -32.40 23.93 10.74
N ALA A 69 -33.60 23.34 10.75
CA ALA A 69 -34.11 22.60 11.90
C ALA A 69 -33.22 21.37 12.20
N CYS A 70 -32.78 20.64 11.17
CA CYS A 70 -31.86 19.53 11.34
C CYS A 70 -30.51 19.98 11.93
N LEU A 71 -29.91 21.05 11.41
CA LEU A 71 -28.64 21.57 11.93
C LEU A 71 -28.76 22.08 13.37
N ARG A 72 -29.87 22.74 13.72
CA ARG A 72 -30.14 23.17 15.11
C ARG A 72 -30.35 21.98 16.06
N LEU A 73 -31.00 20.91 15.60
CA LEU A 73 -31.15 19.68 16.39
C LEU A 73 -29.81 18.99 16.65
N ILE A 74 -28.90 19.00 15.68
CA ILE A 74 -27.53 18.47 15.85
C ILE A 74 -26.75 19.36 16.82
N ASP A 75 -26.84 20.68 16.70
CA ASP A 75 -26.14 21.62 17.58
C ASP A 75 -26.60 21.54 19.05
N GLY A 76 -27.91 21.31 19.26
CA GLY A 76 -28.52 21.16 20.59
C GLY A 76 -28.47 19.75 21.18
N ALA A 77 -27.75 18.81 20.58
CA ALA A 77 -27.59 17.47 21.12
C ALA A 77 -26.69 17.48 22.37
N GLU A 78 -27.12 16.80 23.44
CA GLU A 78 -26.38 16.66 24.69
C GLU A 78 -26.28 15.17 25.09
N PRO A 79 -25.13 14.70 25.61
CA PRO A 79 -23.88 15.46 25.78
C PRO A 79 -23.17 15.72 24.44
N LYS A 80 -22.44 16.84 24.35
CA LYS A 80 -21.72 17.29 23.14
C LYS A 80 -20.50 16.45 22.73
N PHE A 81 -20.18 15.43 23.51
CA PHE A 81 -19.07 14.50 23.32
C PHE A 81 -19.41 13.22 24.07
N ASN A 82 -19.03 12.06 23.51
CA ASN A 82 -19.30 10.75 24.08
C ASN A 82 -20.81 10.54 24.37
N ILE A 83 -21.65 10.69 23.33
CA ILE A 83 -23.12 10.74 23.45
C ILE A 83 -23.74 9.50 24.12
N CYS A 84 -23.11 8.34 23.98
CA CYS A 84 -23.54 7.07 24.58
C CYS A 84 -22.75 6.66 25.83
N ALA A 85 -21.88 7.53 26.35
CA ALA A 85 -21.03 7.30 27.51
C ALA A 85 -20.24 5.97 27.43
N LEU A 86 -19.49 5.79 26.32
CA LEU A 86 -18.64 4.63 26.12
C LEU A 86 -17.53 4.61 27.19
N PRO A 87 -17.27 3.45 27.81
CA PRO A 87 -16.40 3.35 28.97
C PRO A 87 -14.93 3.50 28.60
N SER A 88 -14.49 2.84 27.54
CA SER A 88 -13.07 2.64 27.24
C SER A 88 -12.78 2.77 25.76
N SER A 89 -11.61 3.29 25.40
CA SER A 89 -11.14 3.25 24.00
C SER A 89 -10.61 1.87 23.59
N PHE A 90 -10.19 1.02 24.54
CA PHE A 90 -9.62 -0.30 24.24
C PHE A 90 -10.61 -1.27 23.58
N LEU A 91 -11.90 -1.01 23.76
CA LEU A 91 -12.97 -1.89 23.31
C LEU A 91 -13.52 -1.40 21.96
N PRO A 92 -13.65 -2.28 20.95
CA PRO A 92 -14.48 -1.98 19.80
C PRO A 92 -15.95 -1.88 20.20
N ASP A 93 -16.73 -1.13 19.41
CA ASP A 93 -18.12 -0.80 19.71
C ASP A 93 -19.00 -2.04 19.90
N ASP A 94 -18.70 -3.15 19.21
CA ASP A 94 -19.44 -4.41 19.32
C ASP A 94 -19.20 -5.17 20.64
N GLN A 95 -18.09 -4.88 21.33
CA GLN A 95 -17.75 -5.45 22.64
C GLN A 95 -18.25 -4.58 23.81
N VAL A 96 -18.81 -3.39 23.53
CA VAL A 96 -19.37 -2.52 24.57
C VAL A 96 -20.71 -3.09 25.07
N LYS A 97 -20.76 -3.40 26.37
CA LYS A 97 -21.97 -3.90 27.04
C LYS A 97 -23.11 -2.89 26.96
N ASP A 98 -24.31 -3.40 26.66
CA ASP A 98 -25.57 -2.64 26.55
C ASP A 98 -25.56 -1.47 25.56
N LEU A 99 -24.69 -1.51 24.54
CA LEU A 99 -24.57 -0.42 23.57
C LEU A 99 -25.89 -0.12 22.86
N ALA A 100 -26.63 -1.14 22.43
CA ALA A 100 -27.93 -0.95 21.78
C ALA A 100 -28.92 -0.16 22.66
N HIS A 101 -28.96 -0.46 23.96
CA HIS A 101 -29.82 0.26 24.90
C HIS A 101 -29.36 1.71 25.08
N ARG A 102 -28.05 1.94 25.24
CA ARG A 102 -27.45 3.29 25.33
C ARG A 102 -27.75 4.14 24.09
N VAL A 103 -27.65 3.56 22.89
CA VAL A 103 -27.98 4.24 21.63
C VAL A 103 -29.46 4.65 21.61
N THR A 104 -30.38 3.74 21.96
CA THR A 104 -31.82 4.08 21.95
C THR A 104 -32.21 5.12 23.00
N HIS A 105 -31.47 5.20 24.12
CA HIS A 105 -31.72 6.16 25.19
C HIS A 105 -31.16 7.56 24.87
N SER A 106 -29.91 7.63 24.41
CA SER A 106 -29.23 8.90 24.15
C SER A 106 -29.55 9.50 22.78
N ILE A 107 -29.74 8.68 21.75
CA ILE A 107 -29.90 9.13 20.36
C ILE A 107 -31.36 9.02 19.93
N SER A 108 -32.07 10.15 19.94
CA SER A 108 -33.47 10.15 19.55
C SER A 108 -33.69 9.95 18.03
N PRO A 109 -34.83 9.38 17.60
CA PRO A 109 -35.12 9.17 16.17
C PRO A 109 -35.09 10.46 15.32
N GLY A 110 -35.42 11.61 15.93
CA GLY A 110 -35.31 12.92 15.27
C GLY A 110 -33.87 13.35 15.00
N LEU A 111 -32.94 13.02 15.91
CA LEU A 111 -31.52 13.27 15.73
C LEU A 111 -30.93 12.36 14.64
N VAL A 112 -31.32 11.08 14.61
CA VAL A 112 -30.93 10.15 13.52
C VAL A 112 -31.37 10.68 12.16
N TYR A 113 -32.62 11.15 12.06
CA TYR A 113 -33.12 11.77 10.83
C TYR A 113 -32.31 13.01 10.46
N ALA A 114 -32.09 13.92 11.41
CA ALA A 114 -31.32 15.14 11.19
C ALA A 114 -29.92 14.82 10.66
N CYS A 115 -29.20 13.90 11.30
CA CYS A 115 -27.86 13.49 10.89
C CYS A 115 -27.80 12.85 9.50
N ARG A 116 -28.84 12.11 9.08
CA ARG A 116 -28.88 11.45 7.75
C ARG A 116 -29.30 12.36 6.60
N TYR A 117 -30.20 13.32 6.83
CA TYR A 117 -30.90 14.00 5.73
C TYR A 117 -30.67 15.51 5.65
N TRP A 118 -29.94 16.13 6.59
CA TRP A 118 -29.70 17.57 6.57
C TRP A 118 -29.05 18.05 5.25
N ALA A 119 -28.07 17.32 4.71
CA ALA A 119 -27.39 17.70 3.48
C ALA A 119 -28.28 17.53 2.23
N ALA A 120 -29.15 16.52 2.22
CA ALA A 120 -30.14 16.35 1.15
C ALA A 120 -31.10 17.54 1.11
N HIS A 121 -31.59 18.00 2.27
CA HIS A 121 -32.41 19.21 2.35
C HIS A 121 -31.63 20.49 2.02
N LEU A 122 -30.34 20.56 2.39
CA LEU A 122 -29.46 21.67 2.04
C LEU A 122 -29.33 21.85 0.52
N THR A 123 -29.10 20.76 -0.22
CA THR A 123 -28.94 20.80 -1.69
C THR A 123 -30.23 21.21 -2.42
N LEU A 124 -31.39 20.78 -1.92
CA LEU A 124 -32.71 21.13 -2.48
C LEU A 124 -33.22 22.50 -2.03
N GLY A 125 -32.63 23.06 -0.98
CA GLY A 125 -33.04 24.31 -0.35
C GLY A 125 -32.54 25.56 -1.08
N GLU A 126 -33.18 26.71 -0.80
CA GLU A 126 -32.63 28.02 -1.14
C GLU A 126 -31.53 28.44 -0.15
N GLN A 127 -30.59 29.26 -0.62
CA GLN A 127 -29.49 29.75 0.21
C GLN A 127 -29.97 30.93 1.07
N THR A 128 -29.83 30.78 2.39
CA THR A 128 -30.02 31.87 3.35
C THR A 128 -28.73 32.13 4.14
N SER A 129 -28.56 33.36 4.62
CA SER A 129 -27.41 33.73 5.47
C SER A 129 -27.41 32.94 6.79
N SER A 130 -28.60 32.69 7.36
CA SER A 130 -28.81 31.84 8.53
C SER A 130 -28.31 30.41 8.30
N LEU A 131 -28.67 29.79 7.16
CA LEU A 131 -28.24 28.43 6.82
C LEU A 131 -26.72 28.35 6.63
N THR A 132 -26.12 29.35 5.99
CA THR A 132 -24.66 29.42 5.81
C THR A 132 -23.93 29.45 7.16
N ARG A 133 -24.42 30.24 8.12
CA ARG A 133 -23.86 30.30 9.49
C ARG A 133 -24.04 28.97 10.25
N LEU A 134 -25.15 28.27 10.06
CA LEU A 134 -25.39 26.97 10.69
C LEU A 134 -24.47 25.88 10.12
N VAL A 135 -24.24 25.89 8.79
CA VAL A 135 -23.29 24.98 8.15
C VAL A 135 -21.87 25.24 8.66
N ASP A 136 -21.45 26.50 8.73
CA ASP A 136 -20.15 26.88 9.30
C ASP A 136 -20.00 26.41 10.75
N GLY A 137 -20.98 26.73 11.61
CA GLY A 137 -20.97 26.29 13.01
C GLY A 137 -20.96 24.76 13.18
N PHE A 138 -21.63 24.02 12.29
CA PHE A 138 -21.61 22.56 12.26
C PHE A 138 -20.19 22.02 12.01
N PHE A 139 -19.52 22.48 10.95
CA PHE A 139 -18.17 22.01 10.64
C PHE A 139 -17.13 22.46 11.66
N GLN A 140 -17.30 23.65 12.27
CA GLN A 140 -16.39 24.17 13.28
C GLN A 140 -16.51 23.47 14.65
N SER A 141 -17.64 22.84 14.98
CA SER A 141 -17.86 22.40 16.37
C SER A 141 -18.67 21.11 16.58
N ARG A 142 -19.34 20.59 15.56
CA ARG A 142 -20.25 19.44 15.68
C ARG A 142 -19.94 18.29 14.73
N LEU A 143 -18.92 18.41 13.88
CA LEU A 143 -18.56 17.34 12.93
C LEU A 143 -18.22 16.03 13.66
N LEU A 144 -17.36 16.06 14.68
CA LEU A 144 -16.94 14.84 15.39
C LEU A 144 -18.11 14.19 16.15
N LEU A 145 -18.98 14.99 16.79
CA LEU A 145 -20.22 14.49 17.42
C LEU A 145 -21.16 13.87 16.39
N TRP A 146 -21.32 14.51 15.22
CA TRP A 146 -22.12 13.95 14.14
C TRP A 146 -21.55 12.61 13.65
N MET A 147 -20.22 12.48 13.56
CA MET A 147 -19.57 11.20 13.26
C MET A 147 -19.84 10.15 14.34
N GLU A 148 -19.79 10.48 15.64
CA GLU A 148 -20.16 9.56 16.72
C GLU A 148 -21.59 9.02 16.51
N VAL A 149 -22.55 9.91 16.28
CA VAL A 149 -23.96 9.53 16.05
C VAL A 149 -24.10 8.65 14.82
N MET A 150 -23.42 9.01 13.72
CA MET A 150 -23.46 8.22 12.49
C MET A 150 -22.82 6.84 12.67
N ASN A 151 -21.74 6.72 13.43
CA ASN A 151 -21.05 5.46 13.68
C ASN A 151 -21.84 4.54 14.62
N LEU A 152 -22.30 5.06 15.76
CA LEU A 152 -23.06 4.31 16.76
C LEU A 152 -24.43 3.85 16.25
N THR A 153 -25.02 4.60 15.31
CA THR A 153 -26.27 4.21 14.63
C THR A 153 -26.04 3.32 13.40
N LYS A 154 -24.78 2.89 13.14
CA LYS A 154 -24.38 2.04 12.00
C LYS A 154 -24.73 2.64 10.63
N ASN A 155 -24.67 3.96 10.53
CA ASN A 155 -24.93 4.74 9.31
C ASN A 155 -23.67 5.39 8.72
N MET A 156 -22.47 5.12 9.26
CA MET A 156 -21.23 5.79 8.87
C MET A 156 -20.88 5.66 7.38
N ARG A 157 -21.28 4.58 6.72
CA ARG A 157 -21.15 4.40 5.26
C ARG A 157 -21.79 5.52 4.43
N TYR A 158 -22.88 6.13 4.91
CA TYR A 158 -23.55 7.24 4.22
C TYR A 158 -22.91 8.60 4.55
N ALA A 159 -22.03 8.67 5.55
CA ALA A 159 -21.46 9.92 6.03
C ALA A 159 -20.69 10.65 4.92
N THR A 160 -19.90 9.91 4.15
CA THR A 160 -19.11 10.43 3.02
C THR A 160 -19.98 11.15 1.98
N SER A 161 -21.10 10.53 1.55
CA SER A 161 -21.98 11.13 0.54
C SER A 161 -22.76 12.34 1.07
N ILE A 162 -23.09 12.32 2.36
CA ILE A 162 -23.74 13.45 3.05
C ILE A 162 -22.82 14.67 3.05
N ILE A 163 -21.55 14.51 3.45
CA ILE A 163 -20.60 15.64 3.46
C ILE A 163 -20.27 16.11 2.05
N GLN A 164 -20.11 15.21 1.08
CA GLN A 164 -19.89 15.58 -0.32
C GLN A 164 -21.06 16.37 -0.92
N SER A 165 -22.29 16.07 -0.50
CA SER A 165 -23.47 16.86 -0.89
C SER A 165 -23.39 18.29 -0.34
N ALA A 166 -22.89 18.46 0.88
CA ALA A 166 -22.66 19.78 1.48
C ALA A 166 -21.48 20.52 0.82
N GLU A 167 -20.41 19.81 0.46
CA GLU A 167 -19.25 20.33 -0.28
C GLU A 167 -19.64 20.87 -1.66
N LYS A 168 -20.43 20.07 -2.40
CA LYS A 168 -21.01 20.47 -3.68
C LYS A 168 -21.85 21.74 -3.55
N TRP A 169 -22.71 21.80 -2.52
CA TRP A 169 -23.51 22.99 -2.24
C TRP A 169 -22.65 24.22 -1.94
N CYS A 170 -21.56 24.07 -1.17
CA CYS A 170 -20.63 25.18 -0.89
C CYS A 170 -19.96 25.73 -2.16
N THR A 171 -19.61 24.81 -3.08
CA THR A 171 -18.92 25.13 -4.34
C THR A 171 -19.87 25.82 -5.34
N GLU A 172 -21.07 25.28 -5.53
CA GLU A 172 -22.06 25.83 -6.46
C GLU A 172 -22.62 27.20 -6.03
N ARG A 173 -22.64 27.48 -4.72
CA ARG A 173 -23.23 28.69 -4.13
C ARG A 173 -22.21 29.76 -3.76
N ASN A 174 -20.94 29.59 -4.14
CA ASN A 174 -19.84 30.52 -3.90
C ASN A 174 -19.71 30.95 -2.43
N ILE A 175 -19.75 29.97 -1.52
CA ILE A 175 -19.56 30.16 -0.07
C ILE A 175 -18.10 30.57 0.20
N PRO A 176 -17.81 31.33 1.27
CA PRO A 176 -16.44 31.75 1.62
C PRO A 176 -15.42 30.60 1.60
N GLU A 177 -14.27 30.86 0.98
CA GLU A 177 -13.24 29.86 0.69
C GLU A 177 -12.77 29.06 1.92
N HIS A 178 -12.69 29.70 3.09
CA HIS A 178 -12.28 29.03 4.33
C HIS A 178 -13.26 27.91 4.74
N ILE A 179 -14.57 28.11 4.53
CA ILE A 179 -15.59 27.10 4.82
C ILE A 179 -15.46 25.97 3.79
N THR A 180 -15.35 26.30 2.51
CA THR A 180 -15.21 25.31 1.44
C THR A 180 -13.98 24.42 1.66
N LYS A 181 -12.84 24.98 2.08
CA LYS A 181 -11.64 24.22 2.46
C LYS A 181 -11.87 23.32 3.68
N LEU A 182 -12.57 23.81 4.71
CA LEU A 182 -12.90 23.02 5.91
C LEU A 182 -13.86 21.87 5.58
N VAL A 183 -14.86 22.10 4.72
CA VAL A 183 -15.82 21.09 4.28
C VAL A 183 -15.13 20.02 3.42
N HIS A 184 -14.23 20.43 2.52
CA HIS A 184 -13.41 19.50 1.74
C HIS A 184 -12.53 18.62 2.63
N ASP A 185 -11.83 19.22 3.60
CA ASP A 185 -11.00 18.48 4.55
C ASP A 185 -11.83 17.53 5.44
N ALA A 186 -13.02 17.96 5.87
CA ALA A 186 -13.98 17.12 6.58
C ALA A 186 -14.49 15.93 5.75
N SER A 187 -14.71 16.14 4.44
CA SER A 187 -15.10 15.10 3.47
C SER A 187 -14.07 13.97 3.45
N GLN A 188 -12.77 14.32 3.41
CA GLN A 188 -11.67 13.35 3.47
C GLN A 188 -11.57 12.67 4.83
N PHE A 189 -11.66 13.44 5.93
CA PHE A 189 -11.57 12.89 7.29
C PHE A 189 -12.64 11.84 7.57
N VAL A 190 -13.88 12.16 7.19
CA VAL A 190 -15.04 11.26 7.32
C VAL A 190 -14.87 10.03 6.43
N SER A 191 -14.39 10.21 5.20
CA SER A 191 -14.20 9.11 4.27
C SER A 191 -13.11 8.14 4.73
N ILE A 192 -11.98 8.63 5.22
CA ILE A 192 -10.93 7.78 5.76
C ILE A 192 -11.44 7.04 6.99
N TYR A 193 -12.10 7.70 7.94
CA TYR A 193 -12.64 7.00 9.10
C TYR A 193 -13.63 5.90 8.69
N ALA A 194 -14.60 6.20 7.82
CA ALA A 194 -15.67 5.28 7.44
C ALA A 194 -15.18 4.02 6.70
N ASN A 195 -14.03 4.09 6.02
CA ASN A 195 -13.50 3.02 5.16
C ASN A 195 -12.33 2.25 5.78
N HIS A 196 -11.99 2.47 7.06
CA HIS A 196 -10.86 1.82 7.72
C HIS A 196 -11.28 1.12 9.02
N PRO A 197 -10.52 0.12 9.51
CA PRO A 197 -10.84 -0.63 10.73
C PRO A 197 -11.07 0.25 11.97
N VAL A 198 -10.54 1.47 11.99
CA VAL A 198 -10.78 2.47 13.05
C VAL A 198 -12.27 2.76 13.27
N SER A 199 -13.15 2.60 12.27
CA SER A 199 -14.60 2.80 12.45
C SER A 199 -15.26 1.79 13.39
N GLN A 200 -14.58 0.68 13.69
CA GLN A 200 -15.07 -0.31 14.64
C GLN A 200 -15.07 0.23 16.08
N SER A 201 -14.34 1.32 16.37
CA SER A 201 -14.27 1.91 17.70
C SER A 201 -14.45 3.43 17.64
N THR A 202 -15.62 3.88 18.08
CA THR A 202 -16.02 5.31 18.08
C THR A 202 -15.05 6.24 18.82
N PRO A 203 -14.45 5.86 19.97
CA PRO A 203 -13.43 6.66 20.65
C PRO A 203 -12.23 7.05 19.77
N HIS A 204 -11.87 6.24 18.78
CA HIS A 204 -10.69 6.46 17.95
C HIS A 204 -10.89 7.51 16.84
N ILE A 205 -12.10 8.08 16.71
CA ILE A 205 -12.29 9.39 16.04
C ILE A 205 -11.37 10.44 16.68
N TYR A 206 -11.24 10.40 18.02
CA TYR A 206 -10.46 11.34 18.81
C TYR A 206 -9.05 10.80 19.07
N ALA A 207 -8.94 9.54 19.53
CA ALA A 207 -7.67 8.98 20.00
C ALA A 207 -6.68 8.62 18.88
N SER A 208 -7.16 8.33 17.67
CA SER A 208 -6.31 7.94 16.53
C SER A 208 -6.42 8.91 15.35
N MET A 209 -7.63 9.13 14.83
CA MET A 209 -7.81 9.88 13.58
C MET A 209 -7.32 11.32 13.67
N LEU A 210 -7.68 12.04 14.73
CA LEU A 210 -7.34 13.45 14.90
C LEU A 210 -5.82 13.67 15.11
N PRO A 211 -5.10 12.87 15.93
CA PRO A 211 -3.64 12.94 16.05
C PRO A 211 -2.87 12.70 14.76
N PHE A 212 -3.33 11.77 13.94
CA PHE A 212 -2.67 11.45 12.66
C PHE A 212 -3.08 12.38 11.52
N TRP A 213 -4.10 13.23 11.70
CA TRP A 213 -4.50 14.19 10.67
C TRP A 213 -3.44 15.28 10.50
N PRO A 214 -3.06 15.68 9.27
CA PRO A 214 -2.01 16.65 9.06
C PRO A 214 -2.33 17.99 9.76
N ARG A 215 -1.37 18.48 10.55
CA ARG A 215 -1.53 19.71 11.35
C ARG A 215 -1.75 20.97 10.53
N SER A 216 -1.34 20.95 9.26
CA SER A 216 -1.54 22.05 8.29
C SER A 216 -2.98 22.16 7.77
N ARG A 217 -3.81 21.13 7.97
CA ARG A 217 -5.17 21.05 7.43
C ARG A 217 -6.19 21.80 8.31
N PRO A 218 -7.25 22.40 7.72
CA PRO A 218 -8.25 23.19 8.45
C PRO A 218 -8.90 22.49 9.64
N LEU A 219 -9.18 21.18 9.54
CA LEU A 219 -9.85 20.40 10.59
C LEU A 219 -8.95 20.25 11.82
N SER A 220 -7.66 19.96 11.64
CA SER A 220 -6.72 19.91 12.77
C SER A 220 -6.61 21.28 13.46
N SER A 221 -6.50 22.37 12.69
CA SER A 221 -6.45 23.72 13.28
C SER A 221 -7.67 24.09 14.13
N THR A 222 -8.83 23.49 13.81
CA THR A 222 -10.12 23.76 14.46
C THR A 222 -10.34 22.88 15.70
N TYR A 223 -10.01 21.59 15.62
CA TYR A 223 -10.33 20.60 16.66
C TYR A 223 -9.17 20.28 17.60
N THR A 224 -7.91 20.36 17.15
CA THR A 224 -6.74 20.07 17.99
C THR A 224 -6.65 20.97 19.24
N PRO A 225 -6.98 22.28 19.21
CA PRO A 225 -6.97 23.11 20.42
C PRO A 225 -7.95 22.66 21.53
N ARG A 226 -8.93 21.82 21.20
CA ARG A 226 -9.91 21.26 22.15
C ARG A 226 -9.47 19.94 22.77
N THR A 227 -8.28 19.47 22.42
CA THR A 227 -7.75 18.17 22.86
C THR A 227 -6.67 18.33 23.92
N SER A 228 -6.51 17.34 24.78
CA SER A 228 -5.44 17.27 25.77
C SER A 228 -5.04 15.83 26.05
N GLY A 229 -3.74 15.53 26.12
CA GLY A 229 -3.26 14.17 26.40
C GLY A 229 -3.54 13.16 25.29
N LEU A 230 -3.63 13.60 24.03
CA LEU A 230 -3.65 12.70 22.88
C LEU A 230 -2.22 12.23 22.55
N VAL A 231 -2.12 11.05 21.92
CA VAL A 231 -0.86 10.59 21.33
C VAL A 231 -0.32 11.65 20.38
N GLN A 232 0.99 11.92 20.45
CA GLN A 232 1.64 12.84 19.53
C GLN A 232 2.58 12.06 18.62
N PRO A 233 2.16 11.78 17.38
CA PRO A 233 3.09 11.24 16.40
C PRO A 233 4.08 12.36 16.05
N THR A 234 5.37 12.09 16.24
CA THR A 234 6.47 13.04 16.00
C THR A 234 7.48 12.42 15.06
N GLY A 235 7.86 13.15 14.01
CA GLY A 235 8.81 12.67 13.01
C GLY A 235 8.57 13.24 11.63
N THR A 236 9.58 13.10 10.78
CA THR A 236 9.60 13.71 9.44
C THR A 236 8.56 13.08 8.50
N ALA A 237 8.22 11.80 8.69
CA ALA A 237 7.17 11.13 7.93
C ALA A 237 5.77 11.74 8.18
N ILE A 238 5.52 12.20 9.41
CA ILE A 238 4.24 12.86 9.78
C ILE A 238 4.16 14.24 9.14
N ASP A 239 5.26 15.00 9.16
CA ASP A 239 5.32 16.34 8.58
C ASP A 239 5.19 16.33 7.04
N ARG A 240 5.64 15.24 6.40
CA ARG A 240 5.61 15.05 4.95
C ARG A 240 4.37 14.31 4.44
N ARG A 241 3.53 13.80 5.35
CA ARG A 241 2.39 12.96 5.02
C ARG A 241 1.43 13.63 4.04
N ARG A 242 1.07 12.91 2.97
CA ARG A 242 0.02 13.31 2.01
C ARG A 242 -1.18 12.39 2.09
N LEU A 243 -2.37 12.96 2.26
CA LEU A 243 -3.64 12.22 2.33
C LEU A 243 -4.16 11.86 0.92
N ALA A 244 -3.34 11.12 0.17
CA ALA A 244 -3.73 10.67 -1.16
C ALA A 244 -4.68 9.47 -1.09
N LEU A 245 -4.55 8.57 -0.12
CA LEU A 245 -5.44 7.41 0.03
C LEU A 245 -6.73 7.81 0.76
N ILE A 246 -7.87 7.65 0.10
CA ILE A 246 -9.21 7.93 0.64
C ILE A 246 -9.81 6.68 1.29
N ALA A 247 -9.78 5.56 0.59
CA ALA A 247 -10.46 4.34 1.01
C ALA A 247 -9.71 3.08 0.56
N THR A 248 -9.83 2.01 1.35
CA THR A 248 -9.37 0.67 1.00
C THR A 248 -10.53 -0.30 1.13
N TRP A 249 -10.94 -0.90 0.01
CA TRP A 249 -11.98 -1.91 -0.05
C TRP A 249 -11.33 -3.29 -0.14
N LYS A 250 -11.51 -4.14 0.87
CA LYS A 250 -11.08 -5.54 0.80
C LYS A 250 -12.15 -6.33 0.07
N VAL A 251 -11.95 -6.50 -1.24
CA VAL A 251 -12.93 -7.06 -2.18
C VAL A 251 -12.83 -8.57 -2.26
N SER A 252 -11.62 -9.11 -2.23
CA SER A 252 -11.39 -10.53 -2.44
C SER A 252 -10.34 -11.08 -1.48
N THR A 253 -10.44 -12.36 -1.18
CA THR A 253 -9.35 -13.13 -0.55
C THR A 253 -8.29 -13.58 -1.56
N ARG A 254 -8.58 -13.44 -2.87
CA ARG A 254 -7.66 -13.67 -3.99
C ARG A 254 -7.23 -12.34 -4.62
N SER A 255 -6.30 -12.41 -5.56
CA SER A 255 -5.90 -11.27 -6.40
C SER A 255 -7.07 -10.68 -7.17
N VAL A 256 -7.06 -9.36 -7.36
CA VAL A 256 -8.00 -8.65 -8.22
C VAL A 256 -7.26 -8.18 -9.47
N GLU A 257 -7.45 -8.89 -10.57
CA GLU A 257 -6.66 -8.73 -11.80
C GLU A 257 -7.16 -7.60 -12.72
N SER A 258 -8.45 -7.25 -12.65
CA SER A 258 -9.03 -6.15 -13.43
C SER A 258 -10.16 -5.46 -12.69
N MET A 259 -10.46 -4.22 -13.09
CA MET A 259 -11.64 -3.48 -12.68
C MET A 259 -12.16 -2.64 -13.86
N SER A 260 -13.42 -2.21 -13.78
CA SER A 260 -14.01 -1.32 -14.79
C SER A 260 -15.04 -0.39 -14.16
N LEU A 261 -15.19 0.82 -14.71
CA LEU A 261 -16.04 1.88 -14.17
C LEU A 261 -17.08 2.33 -15.21
N SER A 262 -18.33 2.53 -14.79
CA SER A 262 -19.39 3.08 -15.64
C SER A 262 -19.12 4.54 -16.01
N ARG A 263 -19.72 5.03 -17.11
CA ARG A 263 -19.48 6.40 -17.61
C ARG A 263 -19.94 7.49 -16.64
N ASP A 264 -20.97 7.21 -15.84
CA ASP A 264 -21.44 8.11 -14.78
C ASP A 264 -20.60 8.03 -13.50
N GLY A 265 -19.65 7.09 -13.43
CA GLY A 265 -18.74 6.90 -12.32
C GLY A 265 -19.37 6.32 -11.08
N ARG A 266 -20.63 5.85 -11.13
CA ARG A 266 -21.37 5.36 -9.97
C ARG A 266 -21.20 3.87 -9.72
N ARG A 267 -20.90 3.09 -10.76
CA ARG A 267 -20.79 1.63 -10.68
C ARG A 267 -19.38 1.20 -11.04
N LEU A 268 -18.72 0.51 -10.12
CA LEU A 268 -17.41 -0.11 -10.33
C LEU A 268 -17.56 -1.62 -10.27
N VAL A 269 -17.04 -2.33 -11.26
CA VAL A 269 -17.08 -3.79 -11.33
C VAL A 269 -15.71 -4.37 -11.03
N ALA A 270 -15.68 -5.40 -10.18
CA ALA A 270 -14.49 -6.17 -9.92
C ALA A 270 -14.82 -7.66 -9.71
N PRO A 271 -13.93 -8.58 -10.13
CA PRO A 271 -14.05 -9.98 -9.81
C PRO A 271 -13.60 -10.24 -8.36
N THR A 272 -14.30 -11.15 -7.68
CA THR A 272 -13.90 -11.72 -6.40
C THR A 272 -13.43 -13.17 -6.62
N ALA A 273 -13.12 -13.90 -5.54
CA ALA A 273 -12.68 -15.29 -5.64
C ALA A 273 -13.71 -16.19 -6.38
N ASP A 274 -15.01 -15.97 -6.13
CA ASP A 274 -16.10 -16.84 -6.61
C ASP A 274 -17.22 -16.10 -7.35
N SER A 275 -17.23 -14.77 -7.36
CA SER A 275 -18.31 -13.95 -7.92
C SER A 275 -17.76 -12.75 -8.72
N ILE A 276 -18.64 -12.10 -9.49
CA ILE A 276 -18.40 -10.75 -10.02
C ILE A 276 -19.31 -9.80 -9.26
N GLU A 277 -18.75 -8.72 -8.71
CA GLU A 277 -19.49 -7.75 -7.91
C GLU A 277 -19.49 -6.36 -8.56
N VAL A 278 -20.64 -5.70 -8.49
CA VAL A 278 -20.87 -4.32 -8.95
C VAL A 278 -21.01 -3.44 -7.72
N TYR A 279 -19.97 -2.66 -7.41
CA TYR A 279 -19.91 -1.72 -6.30
C TYR A 279 -20.49 -0.36 -6.64
N ASP A 280 -21.23 0.25 -5.71
CA ASP A 280 -21.51 1.67 -5.75
C ASP A 280 -20.26 2.45 -5.29
N THR A 281 -19.75 3.34 -6.12
CA THR A 281 -18.48 4.03 -5.85
C THR A 281 -18.55 5.07 -4.74
N THR A 282 -19.77 5.49 -4.37
CA THR A 282 -20.01 6.48 -3.30
C THR A 282 -20.10 5.82 -1.93
N THR A 283 -20.64 4.61 -1.86
CA THR A 283 -20.81 3.85 -0.61
C THR A 283 -19.80 2.74 -0.41
N GLY A 284 -19.18 2.24 -1.48
CA GLY A 284 -18.33 1.06 -1.49
C GLY A 284 -19.08 -0.27 -1.35
N GLU A 285 -20.42 -0.28 -1.46
CA GLU A 285 -21.22 -1.49 -1.29
C GLU A 285 -21.52 -2.20 -2.60
N SER A 286 -21.53 -3.54 -2.55
CA SER A 286 -21.98 -4.39 -3.64
C SER A 286 -23.49 -4.20 -3.85
N VAL A 287 -23.86 -3.65 -5.01
CA VAL A 287 -25.25 -3.41 -5.43
C VAL A 287 -25.82 -4.66 -6.09
N VAL A 288 -25.01 -5.32 -6.91
CA VAL A 288 -25.39 -6.52 -7.66
C VAL A 288 -24.20 -7.47 -7.69
N SER A 289 -24.45 -8.76 -7.46
CA SER A 289 -23.45 -9.81 -7.59
C SER A 289 -23.93 -10.94 -8.50
N LEU A 290 -23.01 -11.52 -9.24
CA LEU A 290 -23.22 -12.74 -10.01
C LEU A 290 -22.31 -13.83 -9.43
N ALA A 291 -22.91 -14.86 -8.84
CA ALA A 291 -22.21 -15.99 -8.24
C ALA A 291 -22.66 -17.29 -8.92
N GLU A 292 -21.93 -17.70 -9.95
CA GLU A 292 -22.14 -18.93 -10.71
C GLU A 292 -20.83 -19.72 -10.87
N GLU A 293 -20.91 -20.98 -11.30
CA GLU A 293 -19.71 -21.79 -11.55
C GLU A 293 -18.77 -21.16 -12.59
N ARG A 294 -19.34 -20.37 -13.52
CA ARG A 294 -18.63 -19.62 -14.56
C ARG A 294 -17.93 -18.36 -14.04
N THR A 295 -18.34 -17.81 -12.90
CA THR A 295 -17.73 -16.61 -12.30
C THR A 295 -16.57 -16.89 -11.35
N LYS A 296 -16.30 -18.16 -11.03
CA LYS A 296 -15.10 -18.53 -10.27
C LYS A 296 -13.84 -18.19 -11.04
N TYR A 297 -12.80 -17.68 -10.38
CA TYR A 297 -11.50 -17.41 -11.02
C TYR A 297 -11.59 -16.51 -12.27
N VAL A 298 -12.45 -15.49 -12.25
CA VAL A 298 -12.49 -14.46 -13.31
C VAL A 298 -11.34 -13.47 -13.10
N ASP A 299 -10.62 -13.17 -14.17
CA ASP A 299 -9.46 -12.28 -14.13
C ASP A 299 -9.79 -10.93 -14.79
N TYR A 300 -10.53 -10.93 -15.90
CA TYR A 300 -10.80 -9.73 -16.67
C TYR A 300 -12.29 -9.39 -16.69
N VAL A 301 -12.60 -8.11 -16.44
CA VAL A 301 -13.97 -7.57 -16.45
C VAL A 301 -14.03 -6.22 -17.16
N ALA A 302 -15.16 -5.93 -17.79
CA ALA A 302 -15.49 -4.63 -18.37
C ALA A 302 -16.98 -4.33 -18.17
N ILE A 303 -17.35 -3.09 -17.84
CA ILE A 303 -18.75 -2.65 -17.72
C ILE A 303 -19.14 -1.77 -18.91
N SER A 304 -20.37 -1.88 -19.38
CA SER A 304 -20.90 -1.01 -20.42
C SER A 304 -21.03 0.45 -19.92
N PRO A 305 -20.95 1.46 -20.81
CA PRO A 305 -21.03 2.87 -20.41
C PRO A 305 -22.30 3.25 -19.62
N ASP A 306 -23.43 2.61 -19.92
CA ASP A 306 -24.73 2.79 -19.25
C ASP A 306 -24.87 1.97 -17.94
N GLY A 307 -23.90 1.12 -17.63
CA GLY A 307 -23.87 0.26 -16.45
C GLY A 307 -24.86 -0.91 -16.49
N SER A 308 -25.41 -1.26 -17.66
CA SER A 308 -26.41 -2.32 -17.82
C SER A 308 -25.81 -3.70 -18.09
N LYS A 309 -24.62 -3.80 -18.71
CA LYS A 309 -23.97 -5.06 -19.09
C LYS A 309 -22.55 -5.15 -18.53
N VAL A 310 -22.12 -6.36 -18.22
CA VAL A 310 -20.76 -6.67 -17.77
C VAL A 310 -20.19 -7.79 -18.63
N ALA A 311 -19.08 -7.53 -19.32
CA ALA A 311 -18.30 -8.55 -20.00
C ALA A 311 -17.22 -9.10 -19.06
N PHE A 312 -16.96 -10.40 -19.09
CA PHE A 312 -15.94 -11.02 -18.26
C PHE A 312 -15.28 -12.23 -18.91
N SER A 313 -14.02 -12.49 -18.58
CA SER A 313 -13.25 -13.66 -19.02
C SER A 313 -12.28 -14.13 -17.93
N ARG A 314 -11.88 -15.40 -18.04
CA ARG A 314 -10.75 -15.97 -17.30
C ARG A 314 -9.51 -15.95 -18.17
N ASP A 315 -8.35 -16.00 -17.56
CA ASP A 315 -7.10 -16.29 -18.24
C ASP A 315 -7.22 -17.61 -19.02
N GLY A 316 -6.87 -17.63 -20.31
CA GLY A 316 -7.09 -18.78 -21.19
C GLY A 316 -8.56 -19.15 -21.48
N GLY A 317 -9.54 -18.39 -20.97
CA GLY A 317 -10.96 -18.75 -20.99
C GLY A 317 -11.79 -18.11 -22.11
N THR A 318 -13.02 -18.59 -22.27
CA THR A 318 -14.03 -17.99 -23.17
C THR A 318 -14.64 -16.75 -22.52
N PRO A 319 -14.82 -15.62 -23.25
CA PRO A 319 -15.47 -14.43 -22.74
C PRO A 319 -17.00 -14.54 -22.75
N TYR A 320 -17.63 -13.98 -21.71
CA TYR A 320 -19.07 -13.96 -21.48
C TYR A 320 -19.58 -12.53 -21.26
N VAL A 321 -20.88 -12.33 -21.44
CA VAL A 321 -21.59 -11.08 -21.14
C VAL A 321 -22.78 -11.35 -20.23
N TRP A 322 -22.85 -10.60 -19.15
CA TRP A 322 -23.92 -10.61 -18.16
C TRP A 322 -24.77 -9.34 -18.27
N ASP A 323 -26.09 -9.50 -18.38
CA ASP A 323 -27.06 -8.41 -18.27
C ASP A 323 -27.48 -8.20 -16.80
N THR A 324 -27.16 -7.02 -16.26
CA THR A 324 -27.42 -6.64 -14.86
C THR A 324 -28.85 -6.16 -14.62
N ALA A 325 -29.60 -5.77 -15.66
CA ALA A 325 -30.93 -5.15 -15.53
C ALA A 325 -32.08 -6.17 -15.61
N ASN A 326 -31.85 -7.38 -16.15
CA ASN A 326 -32.90 -8.36 -16.49
C ASN A 326 -32.66 -9.79 -15.95
N GLY A 327 -32.45 -9.94 -14.63
CA GLY A 327 -32.51 -11.27 -14.00
C GLY A 327 -31.35 -12.22 -14.31
N GLY A 328 -30.19 -11.72 -14.74
CA GLY A 328 -28.93 -12.48 -14.68
C GLY A 328 -28.57 -13.33 -15.91
N ALA A 329 -29.14 -13.07 -17.08
CA ALA A 329 -28.78 -13.84 -18.27
C ALA A 329 -27.28 -13.67 -18.62
N VAL A 330 -26.53 -14.78 -18.60
CA VAL A 330 -25.14 -14.88 -19.03
C VAL A 330 -25.09 -15.48 -20.44
N THR A 331 -24.53 -14.75 -21.39
CA THR A 331 -24.39 -15.16 -22.80
C THR A 331 -22.92 -15.28 -23.18
N GLN A 332 -22.58 -16.26 -24.01
CA GLN A 332 -21.24 -16.44 -24.54
C GLN A 332 -20.98 -15.43 -25.65
N LEU A 333 -19.83 -14.74 -25.63
CA LEU A 333 -19.50 -13.68 -26.59
C LEU A 333 -18.88 -14.24 -27.88
N LEU A 334 -17.95 -15.20 -27.76
CA LEU A 334 -17.19 -15.76 -28.89
C LEU A 334 -17.71 -17.15 -29.29
N PRO A 335 -17.58 -17.53 -30.59
CA PRO A 335 -17.89 -18.87 -31.07
C PRO A 335 -17.06 -19.97 -30.37
N ASP A 336 -17.58 -21.20 -30.36
CA ASP A 336 -16.90 -22.36 -29.77
C ASP A 336 -15.52 -22.59 -30.41
N GLY A 337 -14.47 -22.66 -29.58
CA GLY A 337 -13.09 -22.93 -29.98
C GLY A 337 -12.14 -21.73 -29.97
N VAL A 338 -12.63 -20.51 -29.70
CA VAL A 338 -11.80 -19.32 -29.50
C VAL A 338 -11.72 -19.00 -27.99
N SER A 339 -10.52 -19.13 -27.42
CA SER A 339 -10.21 -18.94 -26.00
C SER A 339 -9.00 -18.04 -25.80
N GLY A 340 -8.82 -17.49 -24.59
CA GLY A 340 -7.62 -16.72 -24.23
C GLY A 340 -7.80 -15.20 -24.23
N GLY A 341 -8.93 -14.70 -23.77
CA GLY A 341 -9.18 -13.26 -23.68
C GLY A 341 -8.45 -12.58 -22.51
N TYR A 342 -7.30 -11.96 -22.77
CA TYR A 342 -6.52 -11.17 -21.79
C TYR A 342 -7.11 -9.78 -21.51
N SER A 343 -7.95 -9.25 -22.40
CA SER A 343 -8.49 -7.90 -22.25
C SER A 343 -9.87 -7.78 -22.88
N LEU A 344 -10.73 -6.98 -22.25
CA LEU A 344 -12.09 -6.70 -22.67
C LEU A 344 -12.34 -5.19 -22.63
N ALA A 345 -12.92 -4.63 -23.68
CA ALA A 345 -13.30 -3.23 -23.72
C ALA A 345 -14.67 -3.03 -24.39
N PHE A 346 -15.53 -2.21 -23.81
CA PHE A 346 -16.76 -1.75 -24.46
C PHE A 346 -16.48 -0.52 -25.33
N SER A 347 -17.20 -0.39 -26.44
CA SER A 347 -17.23 0.85 -27.20
C SER A 347 -17.93 1.97 -26.40
N PRO A 348 -17.64 3.26 -26.68
CA PRO A 348 -18.21 4.39 -25.94
C PRO A 348 -19.74 4.50 -25.98
N ASP A 349 -20.37 3.88 -26.98
CA ASP A 349 -21.82 3.77 -27.16
C ASP A 349 -22.43 2.47 -26.56
N GLY A 350 -21.60 1.55 -26.06
CA GLY A 350 -22.01 0.26 -25.51
C GLY A 350 -22.48 -0.78 -26.54
N SER A 351 -22.35 -0.49 -27.85
CA SER A 351 -22.86 -1.36 -28.91
C SER A 351 -21.91 -2.50 -29.28
N ARG A 352 -20.60 -2.35 -29.03
CA ARG A 352 -19.54 -3.29 -29.39
C ARG A 352 -18.66 -3.64 -28.19
N ILE A 353 -18.05 -4.82 -28.25
CA ILE A 353 -17.08 -5.34 -27.28
C ILE A 353 -15.85 -5.79 -28.05
N ALA A 354 -14.69 -5.28 -27.70
CA ALA A 354 -13.40 -5.74 -28.20
C ALA A 354 -12.75 -6.72 -27.22
N CYS A 355 -12.09 -7.76 -27.74
CA CYS A 355 -11.26 -8.66 -26.95
C CYS A 355 -9.93 -8.95 -27.62
N GLY A 356 -8.84 -8.89 -26.84
CA GLY A 356 -7.49 -9.30 -27.26
C GLY A 356 -7.21 -10.73 -26.81
N LEU A 357 -6.60 -11.53 -27.71
CA LEU A 357 -6.39 -12.96 -27.49
C LEU A 357 -4.90 -13.35 -27.35
N GLU A 358 -4.66 -14.52 -26.75
CA GLU A 358 -3.35 -15.19 -26.65
C GLU A 358 -2.68 -15.42 -28.01
N ASN A 359 -3.44 -15.68 -29.06
CA ASN A 359 -2.90 -15.97 -30.40
C ASN A 359 -2.48 -14.72 -31.19
N GLY A 360 -2.56 -13.52 -30.60
CA GLY A 360 -2.26 -12.25 -31.28
C GLY A 360 -3.42 -11.64 -32.07
N GLU A 361 -4.61 -12.26 -32.04
CA GLU A 361 -5.79 -11.75 -32.72
C GLU A 361 -6.60 -10.81 -31.83
N VAL A 362 -7.27 -9.84 -32.45
CA VAL A 362 -8.24 -8.97 -31.77
C VAL A 362 -9.62 -9.16 -32.41
N TYR A 363 -10.65 -9.36 -31.59
CA TYR A 363 -12.02 -9.54 -32.05
C TYR A 363 -12.90 -8.36 -31.65
N ILE A 364 -13.84 -7.99 -32.53
CA ILE A 364 -14.87 -6.98 -32.24
C ILE A 364 -16.26 -7.61 -32.44
N CYS A 365 -17.00 -7.75 -31.34
CA CYS A 365 -18.32 -8.38 -31.28
C CYS A 365 -19.42 -7.35 -30.98
N ALA A 366 -20.63 -7.57 -31.47
CA ALA A 366 -21.79 -6.77 -31.07
C ALA A 366 -22.28 -7.16 -29.67
N SER A 367 -22.70 -6.20 -28.84
CA SER A 367 -23.08 -6.45 -27.44
C SER A 367 -24.44 -7.15 -27.28
N GLY A 368 -25.20 -7.38 -28.36
CA GLY A 368 -26.60 -7.85 -28.31
C GLY A 368 -26.95 -9.06 -29.17
N GLN A 369 -26.09 -9.50 -30.11
CA GLN A 369 -26.28 -10.72 -30.91
C GLN A 369 -24.93 -11.33 -31.28
N GLY A 370 -24.79 -12.65 -31.16
CA GLY A 370 -23.55 -13.42 -31.34
C GLY A 370 -23.06 -13.56 -32.79
N VAL A 371 -23.13 -12.50 -33.59
CA VAL A 371 -22.55 -12.49 -34.94
C VAL A 371 -21.46 -11.42 -34.98
N SER A 372 -20.23 -11.88 -35.21
CA SER A 372 -19.05 -11.05 -35.46
C SER A 372 -19.35 -10.09 -36.61
N SER A 373 -19.10 -8.79 -36.42
CA SER A 373 -19.29 -7.82 -37.51
C SER A 373 -18.17 -7.91 -38.58
N HIS A 374 -16.98 -8.36 -38.17
CA HIS A 374 -15.80 -8.61 -39.02
C HIS A 374 -15.01 -9.81 -38.43
N GLY A 375 -14.20 -10.50 -39.24
CA GLY A 375 -13.32 -11.59 -38.79
C GLY A 375 -12.21 -11.12 -37.83
N PRO A 376 -11.33 -12.01 -37.33
CA PRO A 376 -10.23 -11.63 -36.43
C PRO A 376 -9.34 -10.55 -37.07
N LEU A 377 -9.05 -9.49 -36.31
CA LEU A 377 -8.04 -8.51 -36.66
C LEU A 377 -6.67 -9.17 -36.47
N THR A 378 -6.00 -9.48 -37.58
CA THR A 378 -4.73 -10.20 -37.60
C THR A 378 -3.59 -9.23 -37.89
N GLY A 379 -2.52 -9.29 -37.08
CA GLY A 379 -1.33 -8.47 -37.32
C GLY A 379 -0.31 -8.45 -36.19
N HIS A 380 -0.71 -8.65 -34.92
CA HIS A 380 0.25 -8.91 -33.86
C HIS A 380 0.87 -10.30 -34.03
N THR A 381 2.10 -10.45 -33.58
CA THR A 381 2.85 -11.73 -33.71
C THR A 381 2.83 -12.56 -32.42
N ARG A 382 2.32 -11.99 -31.34
CA ARG A 382 2.20 -12.58 -30.00
C ARG A 382 0.96 -12.02 -29.29
N ASP A 383 0.71 -12.54 -28.10
CA ASP A 383 -0.38 -12.26 -27.16
C ASP A 383 -0.73 -10.76 -27.06
N VAL A 384 -2.02 -10.44 -27.10
CA VAL A 384 -2.53 -9.06 -26.95
C VAL A 384 -3.04 -8.85 -25.53
N TYR A 385 -2.30 -8.10 -24.71
CA TYR A 385 -2.62 -7.89 -23.29
C TYR A 385 -3.64 -6.79 -23.02
N SER A 386 -3.80 -5.84 -23.94
CA SER A 386 -4.67 -4.69 -23.70
C SER A 386 -5.29 -4.17 -24.99
N VAL A 387 -6.58 -3.89 -24.94
CA VAL A 387 -7.34 -3.27 -26.04
C VAL A 387 -8.18 -2.11 -25.52
N VAL A 388 -8.28 -1.02 -26.30
CA VAL A 388 -9.05 0.16 -25.91
C VAL A 388 -9.64 0.87 -27.12
N PHE A 389 -10.91 1.27 -27.04
CA PHE A 389 -11.54 2.09 -28.08
C PHE A 389 -11.11 3.56 -27.94
N SER A 390 -11.04 4.27 -29.07
CA SER A 390 -11.00 5.73 -29.08
C SER A 390 -12.34 6.31 -28.62
N SER A 391 -12.34 7.57 -28.17
CA SER A 391 -13.55 8.25 -27.69
C SER A 391 -14.64 8.44 -28.75
N ASP A 392 -14.25 8.46 -30.03
CA ASP A 392 -15.16 8.50 -31.17
C ASP A 392 -15.72 7.11 -31.56
N GLY A 393 -15.17 6.02 -31.00
CA GLY A 393 -15.53 4.64 -31.32
C GLY A 393 -15.12 4.17 -32.73
N LEU A 394 -14.37 4.98 -33.47
CA LEU A 394 -13.95 4.67 -34.85
C LEU A 394 -12.65 3.90 -34.91
N HIS A 395 -11.79 4.04 -33.90
CA HIS A 395 -10.49 3.40 -33.82
C HIS A 395 -10.40 2.49 -32.58
N LEU A 396 -9.58 1.46 -32.68
CA LEU A 396 -9.22 0.57 -31.58
C LEU A 396 -7.70 0.52 -31.47
N ALA A 397 -7.14 0.70 -30.28
CA ALA A 397 -5.71 0.50 -30.03
C ALA A 397 -5.48 -0.82 -29.30
N SER A 398 -4.40 -1.53 -29.63
CA SER A 398 -3.98 -2.78 -28.99
C SER A 398 -2.49 -2.77 -28.62
N GLY A 399 -2.16 -3.29 -27.45
CA GLY A 399 -0.79 -3.52 -26.97
C GLY A 399 -0.49 -5.01 -26.83
N SER A 400 0.71 -5.43 -27.24
CA SER A 400 1.08 -6.85 -27.33
C SER A 400 2.46 -7.16 -26.74
N TRP A 401 2.70 -8.45 -26.46
CA TRP A 401 4.02 -9.00 -26.15
C TRP A 401 5.02 -8.86 -27.32
N ASP A 402 4.57 -8.52 -28.53
CA ASP A 402 5.47 -8.24 -29.65
C ASP A 402 6.18 -6.88 -29.56
N ASN A 403 6.07 -6.19 -28.41
CA ASN A 403 6.64 -4.87 -28.09
C ASN A 403 6.02 -3.71 -28.87
N THR A 404 4.93 -3.93 -29.62
CA THR A 404 4.29 -2.90 -30.45
C THR A 404 2.92 -2.50 -29.92
N VAL A 405 2.55 -1.25 -30.24
CA VAL A 405 1.15 -0.78 -30.18
C VAL A 405 0.62 -0.69 -31.61
N ARG A 406 -0.59 -1.18 -31.86
CA ARG A 406 -1.27 -1.06 -33.16
C ARG A 406 -2.59 -0.32 -33.01
N VAL A 407 -2.97 0.40 -34.06
CA VAL A 407 -4.28 1.05 -34.18
C VAL A 407 -5.04 0.39 -35.32
N TRP A 408 -6.32 0.15 -35.13
CA TRP A 408 -7.22 -0.53 -36.07
C TRP A 408 -8.41 0.37 -36.35
N ASP A 409 -8.85 0.39 -37.60
CA ASP A 409 -10.12 1.02 -37.99
C ASP A 409 -11.26 0.02 -37.70
N VAL A 410 -12.22 0.44 -36.87
CA VAL A 410 -13.30 -0.41 -36.36
C VAL A 410 -14.33 -0.78 -37.44
N GLN A 411 -14.42 0.00 -38.52
CA GLN A 411 -15.38 -0.21 -39.61
C GLN A 411 -14.83 -1.16 -40.69
N THR A 412 -13.53 -1.11 -40.94
CA THR A 412 -12.86 -1.88 -42.00
C THR A 412 -12.10 -3.08 -41.46
N GLY A 413 -11.74 -3.07 -40.17
CA GLY A 413 -10.90 -4.08 -39.54
C GLY A 413 -9.45 -4.06 -40.03
N GLN A 414 -9.00 -2.98 -40.66
CA GLN A 414 -7.64 -2.84 -41.16
C GLN A 414 -6.77 -2.06 -40.18
N PRO A 415 -5.46 -2.36 -40.09
CA PRO A 415 -4.53 -1.55 -39.30
C PRO A 415 -4.40 -0.15 -39.90
N VAL A 416 -4.41 0.87 -39.05
CA VAL A 416 -4.18 2.28 -39.40
C VAL A 416 -2.71 2.59 -39.20
N GLY A 417 -2.00 2.82 -40.30
CA GLY A 417 -0.56 3.13 -40.27
C GLY A 417 0.32 1.91 -39.97
N THR A 418 1.58 2.18 -39.58
CA THR A 418 2.55 1.16 -39.18
C THR A 418 2.49 0.91 -37.67
N PRO A 419 2.92 -0.27 -37.18
CA PRO A 419 3.03 -0.53 -35.75
C PRO A 419 3.90 0.53 -35.06
N PHE A 420 3.52 0.93 -33.85
CA PHE A 420 4.27 1.90 -33.07
C PHE A 420 5.41 1.17 -32.36
N GLU A 421 6.63 1.42 -32.83
CA GLU A 421 7.85 0.82 -32.32
C GLU A 421 8.59 1.80 -31.40
N GLY A 422 9.07 1.32 -30.25
CA GLY A 422 9.88 2.13 -29.33
C GLY A 422 10.01 1.57 -27.92
N HIS A 423 9.12 0.69 -27.48
CA HIS A 423 9.32 -0.08 -26.25
C HIS A 423 10.37 -1.18 -26.47
N THR A 424 11.18 -1.44 -25.45
CA THR A 424 12.24 -2.48 -25.53
C THR A 424 11.77 -3.83 -25.00
N ASP A 425 10.57 -3.89 -24.43
CA ASP A 425 9.93 -5.09 -23.88
C ASP A 425 8.40 -4.99 -24.03
N SER A 426 7.70 -6.04 -23.64
CA SER A 426 6.28 -6.29 -23.85
C SER A 426 5.38 -5.13 -23.42
N VAL A 427 4.38 -4.78 -24.24
CA VAL A 427 3.40 -3.74 -23.92
C VAL A 427 2.22 -4.37 -23.18
N LEU A 428 2.09 -4.03 -21.89
CA LEU A 428 1.12 -4.65 -20.99
C LEU A 428 -0.22 -3.89 -20.94
N ALA A 429 -0.20 -2.58 -21.17
CA ALA A 429 -1.40 -1.76 -21.14
C ALA A 429 -1.39 -0.65 -22.17
N VAL A 430 -2.57 -0.35 -22.72
CA VAL A 430 -2.84 0.80 -23.57
C VAL A 430 -4.08 1.54 -23.09
N CYS A 431 -4.09 2.88 -23.18
CA CYS A 431 -5.28 3.68 -22.96
C CYS A 431 -5.37 4.85 -23.95
N SER A 432 -6.59 5.29 -24.26
CA SER A 432 -6.85 6.42 -25.16
C SER A 432 -7.24 7.66 -24.36
N CYS A 433 -6.75 8.83 -24.79
CA CYS A 433 -7.14 10.11 -24.23
C CYS A 433 -8.55 10.48 -24.74
N PRO A 434 -9.51 10.78 -23.85
CA PRO A 434 -10.87 11.09 -24.27
C PRO A 434 -11.02 12.34 -25.14
N ILE A 435 -10.10 13.31 -25.00
CA ILE A 435 -10.21 14.64 -25.63
C ILE A 435 -9.52 14.71 -26.99
N ASP A 436 -8.27 14.24 -27.08
CA ASP A 436 -7.41 14.43 -28.26
C ASP A 436 -6.98 13.11 -28.92
N SER A 437 -7.55 11.98 -28.47
CA SER A 437 -7.30 10.63 -29.01
C SER A 437 -5.85 10.16 -28.95
N ARG A 438 -4.95 10.85 -28.23
CA ARG A 438 -3.59 10.34 -27.95
C ARG A 438 -3.65 8.99 -27.26
N ILE A 439 -2.68 8.11 -27.53
CA ILE A 439 -2.61 6.78 -26.92
C ILE A 439 -1.46 6.75 -25.93
N ALA A 440 -1.65 6.27 -24.71
CA ALA A 440 -0.57 5.99 -23.79
C ALA A 440 -0.37 4.48 -23.65
N SER A 441 0.87 4.04 -23.53
CA SER A 441 1.25 2.65 -23.33
C SER A 441 2.17 2.48 -22.12
N GLY A 442 1.94 1.41 -21.35
CA GLY A 442 2.82 0.94 -20.29
C GLY A 442 3.46 -0.40 -20.67
N SER A 443 4.74 -0.57 -20.35
CA SER A 443 5.53 -1.74 -20.75
C SER A 443 6.30 -2.36 -19.59
N SER A 444 6.67 -3.63 -19.78
CA SER A 444 7.66 -4.36 -18.98
C SER A 444 9.04 -3.68 -18.97
N ASP A 445 9.32 -2.77 -19.92
CA ASP A 445 10.54 -1.96 -19.94
C ASP A 445 10.58 -0.84 -18.87
N LYS A 446 9.57 -0.79 -17.99
CA LYS A 446 9.41 0.16 -16.88
C LYS A 446 9.12 1.59 -17.32
N SER A 447 8.83 1.81 -18.59
CA SER A 447 8.53 3.13 -19.15
C SER A 447 7.07 3.28 -19.57
N ILE A 448 6.62 4.53 -19.61
CA ILE A 448 5.36 4.92 -20.23
C ILE A 448 5.67 5.80 -21.43
N ARG A 449 4.97 5.55 -22.54
CA ARG A 449 5.06 6.36 -23.76
C ARG A 449 3.68 6.86 -24.16
N VAL A 450 3.62 8.07 -24.72
CA VAL A 450 2.41 8.65 -25.31
C VAL A 450 2.65 8.83 -26.80
N TRP A 451 1.71 8.38 -27.61
CA TRP A 451 1.78 8.31 -29.05
C TRP A 451 0.73 9.20 -29.70
N ASP A 452 1.11 9.76 -30.84
CA ASP A 452 0.17 10.35 -31.78
C ASP A 452 -0.40 9.22 -32.67
N PRO A 453 -1.72 8.97 -32.64
CA PRO A 453 -2.34 7.88 -33.40
C PRO A 453 -2.23 8.05 -34.93
N GLN A 454 -2.05 9.28 -35.44
CA GLN A 454 -1.98 9.55 -36.88
C GLN A 454 -0.57 9.32 -37.44
N THR A 455 0.44 9.72 -36.69
CA THR A 455 1.85 9.66 -37.13
C THR A 455 2.60 8.45 -36.59
N GLY A 456 2.12 7.84 -35.51
CA GLY A 456 2.79 6.76 -34.79
C GLY A 456 4.06 7.19 -34.04
N GLN A 457 4.32 8.50 -33.94
CA GLN A 457 5.47 9.03 -33.22
C GLN A 457 5.16 9.22 -31.74
N THR A 458 6.20 9.07 -30.90
CA THR A 458 6.11 9.36 -29.47
C THR A 458 6.01 10.87 -29.24
N VAL A 459 4.89 11.33 -28.68
CA VAL A 459 4.62 12.72 -28.28
C VAL A 459 5.23 13.04 -26.92
N LEU A 460 5.21 12.06 -25.99
CA LEU A 460 5.75 12.21 -24.64
C LEU A 460 6.36 10.90 -24.16
N GLY A 461 7.52 10.99 -23.51
CA GLY A 461 8.24 9.85 -22.95
C GLY A 461 9.53 9.51 -23.70
N PRO A 462 10.26 8.46 -23.26
CA PRO A 462 9.88 7.51 -22.22
C PRO A 462 9.82 8.17 -20.83
N LEU A 463 8.67 8.06 -20.16
CA LEU A 463 8.52 8.48 -18.77
C LEU A 463 9.05 7.37 -17.87
N THR A 464 10.20 7.62 -17.24
CA THR A 464 10.88 6.69 -16.35
C THR A 464 10.67 7.12 -14.90
N GLY A 465 10.25 6.20 -14.05
CA GLY A 465 10.04 6.48 -12.63
C GLY A 465 9.68 5.26 -11.80
N HIS A 466 9.07 4.24 -12.44
CA HIS A 466 8.82 2.96 -11.80
C HIS A 466 10.09 2.09 -11.75
N SER A 467 10.27 1.36 -10.65
CA SER A 467 11.39 0.40 -10.50
C SER A 467 11.03 -1.00 -11.03
N GLY A 468 9.74 -1.26 -11.22
CA GLY A 468 9.16 -2.49 -11.79
C GLY A 468 8.39 -2.26 -13.09
N PHE A 469 7.78 -3.32 -13.61
CA PHE A 469 7.00 -3.31 -14.86
C PHE A 469 5.77 -2.40 -14.74
N VAL A 470 5.49 -1.60 -15.76
CA VAL A 470 4.27 -0.79 -15.81
C VAL A 470 3.14 -1.67 -16.35
N ILE A 471 2.30 -2.15 -15.43
CA ILE A 471 1.24 -3.13 -15.74
C ILE A 471 -0.01 -2.43 -16.29
N CYS A 472 -0.33 -1.23 -15.82
CA CYS A 472 -1.52 -0.50 -16.24
C CYS A 472 -1.29 1.00 -16.38
N VAL A 473 -2.03 1.63 -17.29
CA VAL A 473 -2.02 3.07 -17.57
C VAL A 473 -3.44 3.59 -17.82
N ALA A 474 -3.74 4.81 -17.37
CA ALA A 474 -5.04 5.45 -17.60
C ALA A 474 -4.89 6.96 -17.79
N PHE A 475 -5.62 7.54 -18.75
CA PHE A 475 -5.80 8.99 -18.87
C PHE A 475 -6.89 9.50 -17.95
N SER A 476 -6.72 10.71 -17.42
CA SER A 476 -7.82 11.43 -16.80
C SER A 476 -8.86 11.84 -17.85
N HIS A 477 -10.12 11.93 -17.45
CA HIS A 477 -11.21 12.30 -18.35
C HIS A 477 -11.07 13.73 -18.91
N ASN A 478 -10.39 14.61 -18.16
CA ASN A 478 -10.03 15.95 -18.62
C ASN A 478 -8.74 16.01 -19.47
N GLY A 479 -8.07 14.88 -19.75
CA GLY A 479 -6.86 14.79 -20.56
C GLY A 479 -5.59 15.41 -19.96
N ALA A 480 -5.66 15.97 -18.75
CA ALA A 480 -4.55 16.66 -18.10
C ALA A 480 -3.50 15.71 -17.49
N PHE A 481 -3.91 14.49 -17.11
CA PHE A 481 -3.10 13.59 -16.31
C PHE A 481 -3.06 12.16 -16.88
N ILE A 482 -1.93 11.47 -16.65
CA ILE A 482 -1.78 10.03 -16.87
C ILE A 482 -1.46 9.39 -15.52
N ALA A 483 -2.22 8.37 -15.13
CA ALA A 483 -1.89 7.52 -14.00
C ALA A 483 -1.29 6.20 -14.50
N SER A 484 -0.33 5.65 -13.76
CA SER A 484 0.26 4.35 -14.02
C SER A 484 0.35 3.53 -12.73
N GLY A 485 0.02 2.24 -12.83
CA GLY A 485 0.24 1.25 -11.78
C GLY A 485 1.31 0.24 -12.19
N SER A 486 2.14 -0.17 -11.23
CA SER A 486 3.34 -0.95 -11.49
C SER A 486 3.48 -2.17 -10.58
N ALA A 487 4.33 -3.12 -11.01
CA ALA A 487 4.82 -4.23 -10.20
C ALA A 487 5.63 -3.76 -8.98
N ASP A 488 6.08 -2.50 -8.95
CA ASP A 488 6.74 -1.90 -7.78
C ASP A 488 5.77 -1.51 -6.65
N LYS A 489 4.48 -1.87 -6.76
CA LYS A 489 3.43 -1.61 -5.77
C LYS A 489 3.05 -0.13 -5.61
N THR A 490 3.55 0.74 -6.50
CA THR A 490 3.26 2.18 -6.47
C THR A 490 2.41 2.62 -7.65
N ILE A 491 1.68 3.71 -7.44
CA ILE A 491 0.98 4.44 -8.50
C ILE A 491 1.66 5.78 -8.71
N ARG A 492 1.86 6.19 -9.95
CA ARG A 492 2.36 7.53 -10.28
C ARG A 492 1.37 8.24 -11.19
N VAL A 493 1.25 9.55 -10.99
CA VAL A 493 0.45 10.42 -11.84
C VAL A 493 1.36 11.48 -12.45
N TYR A 494 1.27 11.63 -13.76
CA TYR A 494 2.08 12.53 -14.57
C TYR A 494 1.21 13.58 -15.23
N ASP A 495 1.76 14.78 -15.39
CA ASP A 495 1.16 15.82 -16.22
C ASP A 495 1.39 15.50 -17.72
N THR A 496 0.32 15.49 -18.52
CA THR A 496 0.34 15.08 -19.93
C THR A 496 1.05 16.07 -20.87
N ARG A 497 1.35 17.28 -20.39
CA ARG A 497 2.01 18.33 -21.16
C ARG A 497 3.52 18.36 -20.90
N THR A 498 3.93 18.07 -19.67
CA THR A 498 5.32 18.20 -19.20
C THR A 498 6.00 16.85 -18.98
N GLY A 499 5.25 15.78 -18.77
CA GLY A 499 5.78 14.46 -18.39
C GLY A 499 6.34 14.39 -16.96
N LYS A 500 6.19 15.45 -16.16
CA LYS A 500 6.63 15.43 -14.77
C LYS A 500 5.63 14.68 -13.91
N THR A 501 6.15 13.89 -12.97
CA THR A 501 5.35 13.30 -11.89
C THR A 501 4.79 14.42 -11.02
N ILE A 502 3.46 14.54 -10.96
CA ILE A 502 2.75 15.53 -10.15
C ILE A 502 2.25 14.95 -8.83
N LEU A 503 1.95 13.65 -8.82
CA LEU A 503 1.46 12.93 -7.65
C LEU A 503 2.05 11.52 -7.65
N GLY A 504 2.47 11.08 -6.46
CA GLY A 504 3.10 9.79 -6.25
C GLY A 504 4.64 9.83 -6.18
N PRO A 505 5.30 8.69 -5.88
CA PRO A 505 4.71 7.34 -5.80
C PRO A 505 3.66 7.24 -4.69
N LEU A 506 2.44 6.83 -5.05
CA LEU A 506 1.36 6.58 -4.11
C LEU A 506 1.52 5.16 -3.57
N GLU A 507 1.61 5.07 -2.25
CA GLU A 507 1.94 3.84 -1.54
C GLU A 507 0.75 3.40 -0.70
N GLY A 508 0.51 2.10 -0.66
CA GLY A 508 -0.57 1.51 0.14
C GLY A 508 -0.89 0.08 -0.25
N HIS A 509 -0.80 -0.27 -1.54
CA HIS A 509 -0.92 -1.65 -1.97
C HIS A 509 0.27 -2.48 -1.49
N THR A 510 0.02 -3.72 -1.06
CA THR A 510 1.08 -4.62 -0.55
C THR A 510 1.63 -5.56 -1.63
N SER A 511 1.02 -5.54 -2.82
CA SER A 511 1.39 -6.34 -3.99
C SER A 511 1.18 -5.57 -5.30
N TYR A 512 1.39 -6.23 -6.45
CA TYR A 512 1.40 -5.59 -7.77
C TYR A 512 0.06 -4.94 -8.11
N ILE A 513 0.14 -3.76 -8.72
CA ILE A 513 -1.04 -3.02 -9.15
C ILE A 513 -1.43 -3.46 -10.55
N ARG A 514 -2.64 -4.00 -10.69
CA ARG A 514 -3.10 -4.64 -11.92
C ARG A 514 -3.92 -3.73 -12.82
N SER A 515 -4.69 -2.82 -12.25
CA SER A 515 -5.47 -1.83 -13.00
C SER A 515 -5.59 -0.51 -12.24
N VAL A 516 -5.64 0.61 -12.98
CA VAL A 516 -5.87 1.96 -12.47
C VAL A 516 -6.89 2.66 -13.36
N ILE A 517 -7.87 3.38 -12.78
CA ILE A 517 -8.93 4.07 -13.52
C ILE A 517 -9.27 5.41 -12.86
N PHE A 518 -9.37 6.49 -13.64
CA PHE A 518 -9.85 7.78 -13.15
C PHE A 518 -11.38 7.82 -13.04
N SER A 519 -11.89 8.52 -12.04
CA SER A 519 -13.30 8.91 -12.01
C SER A 519 -13.65 9.85 -13.17
N PRO A 520 -14.92 9.91 -13.63
CA PRO A 520 -15.34 10.78 -14.74
C PRO A 520 -15.10 12.27 -14.50
N ASP A 521 -15.13 12.71 -13.25
CA ASP A 521 -14.83 14.08 -12.83
C ASP A 521 -13.31 14.35 -12.70
N SER A 522 -12.47 13.34 -12.92
CA SER A 522 -11.00 13.38 -12.77
C SER A 522 -10.50 13.75 -11.36
N THR A 523 -11.35 13.59 -10.34
CA THR A 523 -11.01 13.95 -8.94
C THR A 523 -10.44 12.79 -8.16
N ARG A 524 -10.78 11.56 -8.54
CA ARG A 524 -10.36 10.32 -7.88
C ARG A 524 -9.68 9.37 -8.84
N LEU A 525 -8.88 8.49 -8.27
CA LEU A 525 -8.29 7.34 -8.94
C LEU A 525 -8.68 6.07 -8.19
N PHE A 526 -9.08 5.02 -8.91
CA PHE A 526 -9.29 3.69 -8.39
C PHE A 526 -8.13 2.80 -8.80
N SER A 527 -7.68 1.91 -7.92
CA SER A 527 -6.64 0.93 -8.23
C SER A 527 -6.94 -0.44 -7.64
N CYS A 528 -6.64 -1.52 -8.36
CA CYS A 528 -6.73 -2.90 -7.84
C CYS A 528 -5.35 -3.54 -7.84
N SER A 529 -5.20 -4.51 -6.93
CA SER A 529 -3.94 -5.19 -6.70
C SER A 529 -4.12 -6.68 -6.47
N LEU A 530 -3.02 -7.41 -6.65
CA LEU A 530 -2.90 -8.80 -6.25
C LEU A 530 -3.08 -9.02 -4.73
N ASP A 531 -3.07 -7.95 -3.93
CA ASP A 531 -3.36 -8.00 -2.49
C ASP A 531 -4.85 -8.21 -2.15
N GLY A 532 -5.72 -8.30 -3.16
CA GLY A 532 -7.15 -8.52 -3.01
C GLY A 532 -7.95 -7.26 -2.66
N THR A 533 -7.31 -6.09 -2.73
CA THR A 533 -7.93 -4.80 -2.39
C THR A 533 -8.14 -3.91 -3.60
N ILE A 534 -9.16 -3.07 -3.50
CA ILE A 534 -9.37 -1.90 -4.35
C ILE A 534 -9.14 -0.66 -3.50
N ARG A 535 -8.34 0.29 -3.98
CA ARG A 535 -8.07 1.54 -3.28
C ARG A 535 -8.58 2.73 -4.06
N VAL A 536 -9.04 3.74 -3.34
CA VAL A 536 -9.53 5.01 -3.89
C VAL A 536 -8.57 6.11 -3.45
N TRP A 537 -8.09 6.90 -4.41
CA TRP A 537 -7.11 7.96 -4.18
C TRP A 537 -7.68 9.33 -4.56
N ASN A 538 -7.31 10.38 -3.82
CA ASN A 538 -7.59 11.76 -4.18
C ASN A 538 -6.51 12.28 -5.12
N VAL A 539 -6.93 12.86 -6.24
CA VAL A 539 -6.05 13.51 -7.22
C VAL A 539 -6.08 15.03 -7.10
N GLN A 540 -7.04 15.63 -6.38
CA GLN A 540 -7.22 17.09 -6.34
C GLN A 540 -6.23 17.86 -5.44
N ASP A 541 -5.55 17.19 -4.51
CA ASP A 541 -4.65 17.83 -3.52
C ASP A 541 -3.26 18.21 -4.08
N ILE A 542 -3.12 18.35 -5.40
CA ILE A 542 -1.84 18.66 -6.08
C ILE A 542 -1.31 20.06 -5.69
N ASP A 543 -2.16 20.97 -5.19
CA ASP A 543 -1.84 22.41 -5.04
C ASP A 543 -1.50 22.90 -3.62
N THR A 544 -1.29 22.03 -2.62
CA THR A 544 -0.91 22.50 -1.27
C THR A 544 0.54 22.17 -0.90
N SER A 545 1.36 23.22 -1.02
CA SER A 545 2.74 23.39 -0.52
C SER A 545 3.85 22.69 -1.32
N ASN A 546 4.89 23.50 -1.62
CA ASN A 546 6.15 23.08 -2.25
C ASN A 546 6.57 21.70 -1.71
N PRO A 547 6.83 20.70 -2.57
CA PRO A 547 7.49 19.51 -2.08
C PRO A 547 8.82 19.97 -1.47
N LEU A 548 8.94 19.81 -0.14
CA LEU A 548 10.27 19.63 0.43
C LEU A 548 10.90 18.52 -0.42
N PRO A 549 12.11 18.73 -0.97
CA PRO A 549 12.73 17.76 -1.86
C PRO A 549 12.65 16.41 -1.18
N THR A 550 11.94 15.45 -1.80
CA THR A 550 12.05 14.05 -1.44
C THR A 550 13.54 13.77 -1.49
N ALA A 551 14.14 13.37 -0.37
CA ALA A 551 15.50 12.86 -0.41
C ALA A 551 15.41 11.60 -1.26
N SER A 552 15.73 11.73 -2.54
CA SER A 552 15.56 10.71 -3.58
C SER A 552 16.48 9.50 -3.41
N SER A 553 17.20 9.43 -2.29
CA SER A 553 18.25 8.45 -1.99
C SER A 553 17.74 7.05 -1.66
N LEU A 554 16.45 6.87 -1.31
CA LEU A 554 15.87 5.56 -0.96
C LEU A 554 14.60 5.21 -1.75
N SER A 555 14.50 5.65 -3.01
CA SER A 555 13.34 5.35 -3.87
C SER A 555 13.31 3.89 -4.37
N SER A 556 14.29 3.07 -4.03
CA SER A 556 14.58 1.77 -4.61
C SER A 556 14.92 0.75 -3.51
N ALA A 557 14.62 -0.53 -3.77
CA ALA A 557 14.84 -1.59 -2.78
C ALA A 557 16.32 -1.69 -2.40
N ILE A 558 16.58 -1.93 -1.12
CA ILE A 558 17.93 -2.02 -0.55
C ILE A 558 18.31 -3.49 -0.48
N TYR A 559 19.49 -3.84 -1.01
CA TYR A 559 19.93 -5.24 -1.12
C TYR A 559 20.98 -5.59 -0.06
N PRO A 560 22.18 -4.99 -0.06
CA PRO A 560 23.15 -5.21 1.01
C PRO A 560 23.23 -4.01 1.97
N ILE A 561 23.59 -4.30 3.22
CA ILE A 561 23.92 -3.29 4.23
C ILE A 561 25.13 -3.72 5.05
N ARG A 562 26.05 -2.78 5.34
CA ARG A 562 27.21 -3.04 6.21
C ARG A 562 27.54 -1.86 7.12
N TYR A 563 27.85 -2.14 8.38
CA TYR A 563 28.46 -1.19 9.31
C TYR A 563 29.91 -0.89 8.93
N SER A 564 30.28 0.37 9.11
CA SER A 564 31.68 0.78 9.28
C SER A 564 32.27 0.14 10.54
N ARG A 565 33.59 -0.07 10.57
CA ARG A 565 34.28 -0.65 11.72
C ARG A 565 34.17 0.24 12.96
N SER A 566 34.12 1.56 12.78
CA SER A 566 33.85 2.52 13.86
C SER A 566 32.42 2.46 14.41
N GLY A 567 31.47 1.84 13.68
CA GLY A 567 30.06 1.78 14.06
C GLY A 567 29.29 3.10 13.87
N THR A 568 29.95 4.15 13.40
CA THR A 568 29.34 5.49 13.23
C THR A 568 28.54 5.60 11.93
N ARG A 569 28.90 4.81 10.92
CA ARG A 569 28.30 4.82 9.58
C ARG A 569 27.82 3.46 9.14
N VAL A 570 26.86 3.45 8.23
CA VAL A 570 26.36 2.25 7.55
C VAL A 570 26.30 2.52 6.04
N VAL A 571 26.79 1.58 5.23
CA VAL A 571 26.70 1.62 3.77
C VAL A 571 25.60 0.69 3.28
N SER A 572 24.83 1.13 2.30
CA SER A 572 23.77 0.36 1.67
C SER A 572 23.88 0.39 0.14
N GLY A 573 23.63 -0.74 -0.50
CA GLY A 573 23.50 -0.84 -1.96
C GLY A 573 22.04 -0.85 -2.41
N SER A 574 21.76 -0.25 -3.57
CA SER A 574 20.42 -0.13 -4.13
C SER A 574 20.21 -0.93 -5.42
N GLN A 575 18.94 -1.19 -5.74
CA GLN A 575 18.51 -1.81 -7.00
C GLN A 575 18.91 -1.02 -8.25
N ASP A 576 19.00 0.31 -8.14
CA ASP A 576 19.36 1.20 -9.25
C ASP A 576 20.87 1.29 -9.51
N GLY A 577 21.69 0.55 -8.76
CA GLY A 577 23.15 0.57 -8.88
C GLY A 577 23.83 1.64 -8.02
N SER A 578 23.07 2.46 -7.29
CA SER A 578 23.64 3.47 -6.39
C SER A 578 24.01 2.89 -5.03
N ILE A 579 25.01 3.52 -4.41
CA ILE A 579 25.45 3.22 -3.06
C ILE A 579 25.28 4.46 -2.19
N HIS A 580 24.85 4.25 -0.96
CA HIS A 580 24.56 5.31 0.00
C HIS A 580 25.23 5.01 1.34
N VAL A 581 25.74 6.05 2.00
CA VAL A 581 26.36 5.98 3.32
C VAL A 581 25.56 6.85 4.27
N TRP A 582 25.15 6.24 5.37
CA TRP A 582 24.26 6.82 6.38
C TRP A 582 25.00 7.00 7.68
N ASP A 583 24.69 8.07 8.40
CA ASP A 583 25.09 8.24 9.79
C ASP A 583 24.13 7.47 10.70
N VAL A 584 24.67 6.66 11.60
CA VAL A 584 23.85 5.78 12.46
C VAL A 584 23.11 6.57 13.54
N ALA A 585 23.72 7.62 14.06
CA ALA A 585 23.15 8.39 15.17
C ALA A 585 22.01 9.31 14.71
N THR A 586 22.12 9.89 13.51
CA THR A 586 21.17 10.86 12.96
C THR A 586 20.26 10.30 11.88
N GLY A 587 20.61 9.14 11.29
CA GLY A 587 19.89 8.56 10.15
C GLY A 587 20.01 9.37 8.86
N GLN A 588 20.89 10.36 8.80
CA GLN A 588 21.06 11.23 7.63
C GLN A 588 22.06 10.64 6.63
N LEU A 589 21.86 10.97 5.35
CA LEU A 589 22.80 10.61 4.30
C LEU A 589 24.08 11.43 4.44
N VAL A 590 25.21 10.74 4.61
CA VAL A 590 26.55 11.35 4.72
C VAL A 590 27.24 11.40 3.36
N LEU A 591 27.16 10.32 2.58
CA LEU A 591 27.72 10.23 1.22
C LEU A 591 26.76 9.48 0.30
N GLY A 592 26.55 9.99 -0.91
CA GLY A 592 25.71 9.36 -1.93
C GLY A 592 24.76 10.34 -2.64
N PRO A 593 24.06 9.92 -3.72
CA PRO A 593 24.16 8.60 -4.36
C PRO A 593 25.50 8.41 -5.09
N LEU A 594 26.28 7.40 -4.71
CA LEU A 594 27.50 7.03 -5.42
C LEU A 594 27.09 6.24 -6.66
N SER A 595 27.15 6.90 -7.82
CA SER A 595 26.63 6.36 -9.07
C SER A 595 27.79 5.87 -9.94
N GLY A 596 27.75 4.60 -10.33
CA GLY A 596 28.75 4.01 -11.22
C GLY A 596 28.37 2.62 -11.72
N HIS A 597 27.65 1.83 -10.91
CA HIS A 597 27.13 0.56 -11.39
C HIS A 597 25.94 0.74 -12.34
N GLY A 598 25.91 -0.07 -13.40
CA GLY A 598 24.83 -0.05 -14.40
C GLY A 598 23.65 -0.95 -14.05
N TYR A 599 23.75 -1.68 -12.95
CA TYR A 599 22.76 -2.65 -12.49
C TYR A 599 22.80 -2.79 -10.97
N LEU A 600 21.88 -3.58 -10.42
CA LEU A 600 21.68 -3.75 -8.98
C LEU A 600 22.97 -4.12 -8.23
N VAL A 601 23.18 -3.52 -7.06
CA VAL A 601 24.31 -3.83 -6.17
C VAL A 601 23.93 -5.00 -5.27
N PHE A 602 24.59 -6.15 -5.42
CA PHE A 602 24.31 -7.35 -4.61
C PHE A 602 25.03 -7.34 -3.27
N SER A 603 26.21 -6.70 -3.19
CA SER A 603 27.03 -6.71 -1.99
C SER A 603 27.82 -5.43 -1.84
N VAL A 604 27.95 -4.99 -0.59
CA VAL A 604 28.84 -3.90 -0.18
C VAL A 604 29.62 -4.35 1.04
N ASP A 605 30.80 -3.78 1.24
CA ASP A 605 31.59 -3.95 2.47
C ASP A 605 32.44 -2.71 2.77
N TYR A 606 32.74 -2.51 4.06
CA TYR A 606 33.64 -1.46 4.53
C TYR A 606 35.02 -2.03 4.81
N SER A 607 36.07 -1.28 4.50
CA SER A 607 37.42 -1.61 4.93
C SER A 607 37.54 -1.47 6.45
N ALA A 608 38.46 -2.23 7.06
CA ALA A 608 38.65 -2.23 8.51
C ALA A 608 39.12 -0.87 9.06
N ASP A 609 39.70 -0.03 8.21
CA ASP A 609 40.14 1.34 8.50
C ASP A 609 39.10 2.43 8.13
N ASP A 610 37.89 2.04 7.71
CA ASP A 610 36.80 2.91 7.23
C ASP A 610 37.17 3.84 6.05
N ARG A 611 38.32 3.60 5.41
CA ARG A 611 38.83 4.43 4.31
C ARG A 611 38.21 4.08 2.96
N TYR A 612 37.83 2.82 2.75
CA TYR A 612 37.35 2.33 1.46
C TYR A 612 36.01 1.60 1.61
N ILE A 613 35.23 1.64 0.54
CA ILE A 613 34.00 0.87 0.37
C ILE A 613 34.16 0.01 -0.87
N ALA A 614 33.85 -1.27 -0.77
CA ALA A 614 33.81 -2.17 -1.92
C ALA A 614 32.36 -2.46 -2.28
N SER A 615 32.06 -2.56 -3.58
CA SER A 615 30.76 -2.95 -4.08
C SER A 615 30.85 -3.97 -5.20
N GLY A 616 29.95 -4.94 -5.21
CA GLY A 616 29.77 -5.91 -6.29
C GLY A 616 28.35 -5.83 -6.87
N SER A 617 28.24 -5.84 -8.19
CA SER A 617 26.98 -5.62 -8.92
C SER A 617 26.68 -6.70 -9.95
N GLY A 618 25.40 -6.78 -10.35
CA GLY A 618 24.96 -7.56 -11.50
C GLY A 618 25.42 -7.01 -12.85
N ASP A 619 26.08 -5.85 -12.88
CA ASP A 619 26.80 -5.39 -14.09
C ASP A 619 28.11 -6.17 -14.35
N LYS A 620 28.40 -7.19 -13.51
CA LYS A 620 29.57 -8.08 -13.57
C LYS A 620 30.88 -7.45 -13.10
N THR A 621 30.81 -6.25 -12.54
CA THR A 621 31.99 -5.51 -12.08
C THR A 621 32.01 -5.34 -10.56
N LEU A 622 33.20 -5.08 -10.04
CA LEU A 622 33.41 -4.54 -8.71
C LEU A 622 33.85 -3.09 -8.78
N ARG A 623 33.58 -2.29 -7.75
CA ARG A 623 34.12 -0.93 -7.60
C ARG A 623 34.65 -0.71 -6.19
N ILE A 624 35.69 0.12 -6.09
CA ILE A 624 36.25 0.59 -4.82
C ILE A 624 36.07 2.09 -4.74
N TRP A 625 35.38 2.53 -3.69
CA TRP A 625 35.05 3.91 -3.43
C TRP A 625 35.86 4.42 -2.24
N ASP A 626 36.22 5.69 -2.29
CA ASP A 626 36.78 6.38 -1.14
C ASP A 626 35.66 6.67 -0.12
N GLY A 627 35.81 6.14 1.11
CA GLY A 627 34.81 6.21 2.18
C GLY A 627 34.60 7.59 2.79
N LEU A 628 35.44 8.58 2.44
CA LEU A 628 35.32 9.98 2.89
C LEU A 628 34.72 10.89 1.83
N THR A 629 35.08 10.70 0.57
CA THR A 629 34.72 11.58 -0.55
C THR A 629 33.64 10.97 -1.46
N GLY A 630 33.47 9.64 -1.43
CA GLY A 630 32.57 8.91 -2.33
C GLY A 630 33.07 8.81 -3.76
N GLN A 631 34.31 9.22 -4.06
CA GLN A 631 34.86 9.06 -5.40
C GLN A 631 35.18 7.60 -5.70
N ASP A 632 34.84 7.16 -6.91
CA ASP A 632 35.32 5.89 -7.44
C ASP A 632 36.82 6.02 -7.75
N ILE A 633 37.65 5.22 -7.08
CA ILE A 633 39.11 5.36 -7.12
C ILE A 633 39.69 4.80 -8.42
N HIS A 634 39.14 3.69 -8.91
CA HIS A 634 39.75 2.91 -9.98
C HIS A 634 38.79 2.62 -11.15
N GLY A 635 37.50 2.95 -11.04
CA GLY A 635 36.50 2.58 -12.02
C GLY A 635 36.08 1.10 -11.91
N PRO A 636 35.34 0.58 -12.90
CA PRO A 636 34.87 -0.79 -12.88
C PRO A 636 36.02 -1.79 -13.00
N MET A 637 36.12 -2.68 -12.02
CA MET A 637 37.08 -3.79 -12.00
C MET A 637 36.48 -4.98 -12.75
N GLU A 638 36.97 -5.21 -13.96
CA GLU A 638 36.52 -6.27 -14.84
C GLU A 638 37.29 -7.58 -14.61
N GLY A 639 36.59 -8.70 -14.64
CA GLY A 639 37.19 -10.03 -14.65
C GLY A 639 36.18 -11.16 -14.47
N HIS A 640 35.11 -10.94 -13.70
CA HIS A 640 34.02 -11.91 -13.58
C HIS A 640 33.19 -12.00 -14.87
N GLY A 641 32.79 -13.22 -15.23
CA GLY A 641 31.99 -13.48 -16.43
C GLY A 641 30.49 -13.23 -16.25
N ASN A 642 30.05 -13.13 -14.99
CA ASN A 642 28.65 -13.02 -14.59
C ASN A 642 28.51 -12.16 -13.32
N TRP A 643 27.29 -12.04 -12.77
CA TRP A 643 26.98 -11.19 -11.61
C TRP A 643 27.93 -11.42 -10.43
N VAL A 644 28.39 -10.33 -9.82
CA VAL A 644 29.18 -10.39 -8.58
C VAL A 644 28.22 -10.33 -7.41
N THR A 645 28.12 -11.41 -6.66
CA THR A 645 27.09 -11.63 -5.64
C THR A 645 27.53 -11.20 -4.24
N CYS A 646 28.82 -11.32 -3.93
CA CYS A 646 29.35 -11.03 -2.60
C CYS A 646 30.77 -10.46 -2.67
N VAL A 647 31.06 -9.46 -1.83
CA VAL A 647 32.40 -8.85 -1.68
C VAL A 647 32.76 -8.72 -0.21
N ARG A 648 34.02 -8.99 0.16
CA ARG A 648 34.54 -8.84 1.53
C ARG A 648 35.95 -8.28 1.54
N PHE A 649 36.22 -7.30 2.38
CA PHE A 649 37.58 -6.83 2.62
C PHE A 649 38.37 -7.80 3.51
N SER A 650 39.68 -7.86 3.29
CA SER A 650 40.58 -8.45 4.27
C SER A 650 40.64 -7.60 5.55
N PRO A 651 40.96 -8.21 6.71
CA PRO A 651 41.12 -7.48 7.97
C PRO A 651 42.20 -6.39 7.92
N ASP A 652 43.18 -6.50 7.02
CA ASP A 652 44.24 -5.52 6.78
C ASP A 652 43.87 -4.45 5.72
N SER A 653 42.68 -4.53 5.12
CA SER A 653 42.16 -3.62 4.08
C SER A 653 42.98 -3.58 2.78
N THR A 654 43.88 -4.54 2.56
CA THR A 654 44.76 -4.59 1.37
C THR A 654 44.13 -5.28 0.18
N VAL A 655 43.24 -6.25 0.42
CA VAL A 655 42.63 -7.07 -0.63
C VAL A 655 41.12 -7.19 -0.44
N VAL A 656 40.42 -7.45 -1.53
CA VAL A 656 38.99 -7.79 -1.56
C VAL A 656 38.81 -9.19 -2.12
N VAL A 657 37.97 -9.99 -1.47
CA VAL A 657 37.54 -11.30 -1.96
C VAL A 657 36.13 -11.18 -2.53
N SER A 658 35.90 -11.75 -3.72
CA SER A 658 34.61 -11.71 -4.39
C SER A 658 34.11 -13.11 -4.74
N GLY A 659 32.80 -13.31 -4.61
CA GLY A 659 32.07 -14.46 -5.15
C GLY A 659 31.16 -14.04 -6.31
N SER A 660 30.94 -14.96 -7.26
CA SER A 660 30.16 -14.65 -8.47
C SER A 660 29.31 -15.82 -8.97
N TYR A 661 28.30 -15.46 -9.76
CA TYR A 661 27.54 -16.37 -10.62
C TYR A 661 28.37 -17.07 -11.70
N ASP A 662 29.60 -16.65 -11.94
CA ASP A 662 30.52 -17.37 -12.83
C ASP A 662 31.19 -18.60 -12.20
N ARG A 663 30.82 -18.92 -10.94
CA ARG A 663 31.30 -20.07 -10.15
C ARG A 663 32.71 -19.90 -9.58
N THR A 664 33.27 -18.69 -9.64
CA THR A 664 34.63 -18.41 -9.15
C THR A 664 34.64 -17.55 -7.89
N VAL A 665 35.66 -17.78 -7.05
CA VAL A 665 36.09 -16.84 -6.01
C VAL A 665 37.38 -16.18 -6.47
N ARG A 666 37.45 -14.85 -6.43
CA ARG A 666 38.63 -14.09 -6.84
C ARG A 666 39.13 -13.18 -5.74
N VAL A 667 40.43 -12.89 -5.76
CA VAL A 667 41.09 -11.95 -4.86
C VAL A 667 41.60 -10.78 -5.68
N TRP A 668 41.35 -9.57 -5.19
CA TRP A 668 41.65 -8.31 -5.85
C TRP A 668 42.51 -7.44 -4.94
N ASP A 669 43.49 -6.77 -5.52
CA ASP A 669 44.31 -5.80 -4.79
C ASP A 669 43.60 -4.45 -4.76
N VAL A 670 43.45 -3.85 -3.57
CA VAL A 670 42.70 -2.60 -3.38
C VAL A 670 43.43 -1.40 -3.98
N SER A 671 44.77 -1.42 -3.98
CA SER A 671 45.60 -0.27 -4.40
C SER A 671 45.79 -0.17 -5.91
N THR A 672 45.75 -1.31 -6.61
CA THR A 672 45.99 -1.43 -8.05
C THR A 672 44.75 -1.81 -8.83
N SER A 673 43.68 -2.23 -8.15
CA SER A 673 42.42 -2.73 -8.72
C SER A 673 42.59 -3.88 -9.71
N GLN A 674 43.69 -4.63 -9.59
CA GLN A 674 44.00 -5.79 -10.43
C GLN A 674 43.58 -7.07 -9.71
N GLN A 675 43.15 -8.06 -10.48
CA GLN A 675 42.96 -9.40 -9.96
C GLN A 675 44.33 -9.98 -9.57
N VAL A 676 44.47 -10.36 -8.30
CA VAL A 676 45.68 -11.00 -7.77
C VAL A 676 45.66 -12.49 -8.12
N THR A 677 44.56 -13.17 -7.84
CA THR A 677 44.41 -14.60 -8.13
C THR A 677 42.95 -15.03 -8.28
N GLN A 678 42.71 -16.08 -9.06
CA GLN A 678 41.48 -16.86 -9.01
C GLN A 678 41.67 -17.93 -7.94
N LEU A 679 41.02 -17.76 -6.79
CA LEU A 679 41.25 -18.57 -5.60
C LEU A 679 40.59 -19.94 -5.70
N PHE A 680 39.40 -19.99 -6.30
CA PHE A 680 38.58 -21.20 -6.36
C PHE A 680 37.64 -21.15 -7.57
N GLU A 681 37.38 -22.32 -8.16
CA GLU A 681 36.37 -22.54 -9.18
C GLU A 681 35.56 -23.78 -8.78
N GLY A 682 34.27 -23.58 -8.52
CA GLY A 682 33.34 -24.63 -8.14
C GLY A 682 32.46 -25.10 -9.29
N ASP A 683 31.66 -26.14 -9.03
CA ASP A 683 30.71 -26.68 -10.02
C ASP A 683 29.46 -25.78 -10.19
N GLN A 684 29.11 -25.02 -9.14
CA GLN A 684 27.91 -24.17 -9.06
C GLN A 684 28.28 -22.72 -8.70
N TRP A 685 27.34 -21.79 -8.85
CA TRP A 685 27.58 -20.40 -8.51
C TRP A 685 27.85 -20.19 -7.02
N ILE A 686 28.43 -19.04 -6.68
CA ILE A 686 28.87 -18.73 -5.32
C ILE A 686 28.09 -17.52 -4.82
N PRO A 687 27.03 -17.70 -4.01
CA PRO A 687 26.19 -16.59 -3.55
C PRO A 687 26.83 -15.77 -2.44
N SER A 688 27.67 -16.39 -1.60
CA SER A 688 28.23 -15.74 -0.42
C SER A 688 29.64 -16.22 -0.10
N VAL A 689 30.49 -15.27 0.28
CA VAL A 689 31.84 -15.49 0.75
C VAL A 689 32.06 -14.80 2.10
N GLY A 690 32.91 -15.38 2.93
CA GLY A 690 33.37 -14.80 4.19
C GLY A 690 34.88 -14.96 4.32
N ILE A 691 35.54 -14.03 5.01
CA ILE A 691 36.96 -14.10 5.32
C ILE A 691 37.14 -14.26 6.83
N SER A 692 38.13 -15.04 7.25
CA SER A 692 38.46 -15.19 8.66
C SER A 692 39.07 -13.91 9.24
N PRO A 693 38.93 -13.67 10.56
CA PRO A 693 39.50 -12.49 11.22
C PRO A 693 41.04 -12.40 11.14
N ASP A 694 41.73 -13.53 10.96
CA ASP A 694 43.17 -13.60 10.71
C ASP A 694 43.55 -13.30 9.24
N GLY A 695 42.57 -13.21 8.34
CA GLY A 695 42.74 -12.97 6.91
C GLY A 695 43.26 -14.17 6.11
N LEU A 696 43.52 -15.32 6.73
CA LEU A 696 44.17 -16.46 6.08
C LEU A 696 43.20 -17.42 5.39
N ARG A 697 41.94 -17.47 5.84
CA ARG A 697 40.94 -18.44 5.36
C ARG A 697 39.76 -17.73 4.72
N VAL A 698 39.24 -18.33 3.66
CA VAL A 698 38.03 -17.89 2.97
C VAL A 698 37.01 -19.02 3.02
N VAL A 699 35.78 -18.71 3.42
CA VAL A 699 34.65 -19.63 3.33
C VAL A 699 33.78 -19.21 2.15
N CYS A 700 33.32 -20.18 1.37
CA CYS A 700 32.34 -19.95 0.32
C CYS A 700 31.16 -20.92 0.47
N GLY A 701 29.95 -20.39 0.34
CA GLY A 701 28.73 -21.16 0.17
C GLY A 701 28.35 -21.28 -1.31
N SER A 702 27.63 -22.33 -1.67
CA SER A 702 27.25 -22.63 -3.07
C SER A 702 25.76 -22.94 -3.23
N GLU A 703 25.30 -23.06 -4.49
CA GLU A 703 23.89 -23.35 -4.83
C GLU A 703 23.37 -24.68 -4.30
N ASP A 704 24.21 -25.70 -4.34
CA ASP A 704 23.84 -27.07 -4.03
C ASP A 704 23.83 -27.35 -2.51
N GLY A 705 23.98 -26.32 -1.70
CA GLY A 705 24.00 -26.43 -0.24
C GLY A 705 25.36 -26.81 0.33
N LYS A 706 26.44 -26.80 -0.47
CA LYS A 706 27.79 -27.11 0.01
C LYS A 706 28.56 -25.88 0.47
N MET A 707 29.39 -26.08 1.47
CA MET A 707 30.30 -25.09 2.01
C MET A 707 31.74 -25.59 1.95
N VAL A 708 32.68 -24.71 1.61
CA VAL A 708 34.11 -25.01 1.52
C VAL A 708 34.92 -23.91 2.22
N VAL A 709 35.94 -24.30 2.97
CA VAL A 709 36.93 -23.39 3.57
C VAL A 709 38.25 -23.56 2.84
N ILE A 710 38.83 -22.47 2.38
CA ILE A 710 39.97 -22.42 1.47
C ILE A 710 41.07 -21.54 2.09
N ASP A 711 42.32 -21.91 1.91
CA ASP A 711 43.46 -21.06 2.25
C ASP A 711 43.62 -19.94 1.21
N ARG A 712 43.62 -18.67 1.67
CA ARG A 712 43.63 -17.49 0.79
C ARG A 712 44.88 -17.39 -0.10
N HIS A 713 46.04 -17.88 0.35
CA HIS A 713 47.30 -17.70 -0.37
C HIS A 713 47.58 -18.83 -1.35
N SER A 714 47.35 -20.07 -0.94
CA SER A 714 47.60 -21.26 -1.74
C SER A 714 46.41 -21.68 -2.61
N GLY A 715 45.20 -21.25 -2.28
CA GLY A 715 43.96 -21.73 -2.91
C GLY A 715 43.61 -23.18 -2.55
N ALA A 716 44.32 -23.78 -1.59
CA ALA A 716 44.05 -25.15 -1.17
C ALA A 716 42.78 -25.23 -0.32
N THR A 717 41.91 -26.18 -0.62
CA THR A 717 40.76 -26.51 0.24
C THR A 717 41.26 -27.05 1.57
N LEU A 718 40.98 -26.34 2.66
CA LEU A 718 41.33 -26.71 4.03
C LEU A 718 40.26 -27.60 4.65
N VAL A 719 38.98 -27.28 4.43
CA VAL A 719 37.83 -28.00 5.00
C VAL A 719 36.71 -28.09 3.96
N GLY A 720 36.15 -29.28 3.77
CA GLY A 720 35.03 -29.54 2.88
C GLY A 720 35.40 -30.33 1.61
N PRO A 721 34.44 -30.56 0.70
CA PRO A 721 33.08 -30.00 0.71
C PRO A 721 32.22 -30.51 1.87
N ILE A 722 31.62 -29.58 2.62
CA ILE A 722 30.67 -29.87 3.71
C ILE A 722 29.26 -29.83 3.11
N ASP A 723 28.51 -30.93 3.20
CA ASP A 723 27.08 -30.96 2.87
C ASP A 723 26.27 -30.22 3.95
N ALA A 724 26.28 -28.89 3.89
CA ALA A 724 25.81 -28.03 4.97
C ALA A 724 24.27 -27.93 5.00
N HIS A 725 23.65 -27.76 3.84
CA HIS A 725 22.22 -27.52 3.69
C HIS A 725 21.62 -28.35 2.56
N LYS A 726 20.28 -28.46 2.54
CA LYS A 726 19.55 -29.14 1.45
C LYS A 726 19.24 -28.22 0.27
N GLY A 727 19.48 -26.93 0.41
CA GLY A 727 19.24 -25.91 -0.60
C GLY A 727 20.33 -24.83 -0.56
N LEU A 728 20.15 -23.82 -1.40
CA LEU A 728 21.07 -22.70 -1.61
C LEU A 728 21.56 -22.08 -0.30
N ILE A 729 22.87 -21.89 -0.16
CA ILE A 729 23.45 -21.12 0.95
C ILE A 729 23.48 -19.65 0.55
N LEU A 730 22.65 -18.83 1.21
CA LEU A 730 22.50 -17.41 0.88
C LEU A 730 23.50 -16.53 1.63
N SER A 731 23.93 -16.94 2.83
CA SER A 731 24.90 -16.17 3.62
C SER A 731 25.79 -17.07 4.46
N VAL A 732 27.09 -16.76 4.49
CA VAL A 732 28.09 -17.40 5.36
C VAL A 732 28.97 -16.35 6.04
N GLU A 733 29.31 -16.56 7.31
CA GLU A 733 30.23 -15.68 8.06
C GLU A 733 31.06 -16.47 9.09
N PHE A 734 32.27 -15.98 9.37
CA PHE A 734 33.09 -16.46 10.48
C PHE A 734 32.72 -15.78 11.79
N SER A 735 32.91 -16.48 12.90
CA SER A 735 32.95 -15.84 14.22
C SER A 735 34.21 -14.98 14.37
N GLN A 736 34.18 -13.99 15.27
CA GLN A 736 35.32 -13.09 15.52
C GLN A 736 36.57 -13.78 16.07
N ASP A 737 36.43 -14.97 16.66
CA ASP A 737 37.56 -15.82 17.07
C ASP A 737 38.07 -16.74 15.94
N GLY A 738 37.40 -16.76 14.78
CA GLY A 738 37.73 -17.60 13.62
C GLY A 738 37.51 -19.10 13.82
N LYS A 739 36.88 -19.53 14.92
CA LYS A 739 36.70 -20.95 15.25
C LYS A 739 35.36 -21.52 14.77
N ARG A 740 34.36 -20.69 14.56
CA ARG A 740 33.01 -21.09 14.16
C ARG A 740 32.61 -20.43 12.85
N LEU A 741 31.72 -21.09 12.13
CA LEU A 741 31.05 -20.59 10.93
C LEU A 741 29.55 -20.58 11.16
N VAL A 742 28.86 -19.60 10.61
CA VAL A 742 27.40 -19.56 10.54
C VAL A 742 26.97 -19.59 9.08
N SER A 743 25.92 -20.34 8.78
CA SER A 743 25.29 -20.38 7.46
C SER A 743 23.78 -20.20 7.55
N GLY A 744 23.23 -19.40 6.64
CA GLY A 744 21.80 -19.25 6.40
C GLY A 744 21.45 -19.74 4.98
N SER A 745 20.32 -20.44 4.85
CA SER A 745 19.94 -21.13 3.62
C SER A 745 18.47 -20.94 3.25
N ASP A 746 18.20 -21.19 1.96
CA ASP A 746 16.87 -21.37 1.39
C ASP A 746 16.09 -22.54 2.01
N ASP A 747 16.78 -23.49 2.65
CA ASP A 747 16.15 -24.57 3.43
C ASP A 747 15.52 -24.10 4.76
N LYS A 748 15.47 -22.79 4.99
CA LYS A 748 14.87 -22.10 6.16
C LYS A 748 15.64 -22.26 7.46
N SER A 749 16.82 -22.90 7.43
CA SER A 749 17.61 -23.15 8.62
C SER A 749 18.82 -22.22 8.75
N VAL A 750 19.19 -21.97 10.00
CA VAL A 750 20.46 -21.33 10.39
C VAL A 750 21.28 -22.37 11.13
N ARG A 751 22.53 -22.58 10.72
CA ARG A 751 23.40 -23.61 11.28
C ARG A 751 24.76 -23.03 11.65
N ILE A 752 25.33 -23.56 12.72
CA ILE A 752 26.66 -23.19 13.21
C ILE A 752 27.58 -24.41 13.08
N TRP A 753 28.79 -24.18 12.60
CA TRP A 753 29.77 -25.20 12.27
C TRP A 753 31.11 -24.89 12.94
N ASP A 754 31.89 -25.94 13.15
CA ASP A 754 33.29 -25.82 13.53
C ASP A 754 34.13 -25.51 12.28
N ALA A 755 34.90 -24.42 12.32
CA ALA A 755 35.63 -23.91 11.17
C ALA A 755 36.89 -24.72 10.81
N GLU A 756 37.38 -25.56 11.72
CA GLU A 756 38.58 -26.38 11.52
C GLU A 756 38.24 -27.79 11.03
N THR A 757 37.14 -28.36 11.53
CA THR A 757 36.72 -29.74 11.25
C THR A 757 35.55 -29.84 10.29
N GLY A 758 34.78 -28.76 10.10
CA GLY A 758 33.58 -28.75 9.28
C GLY A 758 32.38 -29.48 9.90
N LYS A 759 32.46 -29.83 11.19
CA LYS A 759 31.36 -30.51 11.89
C LYS A 759 30.25 -29.53 12.25
N GLN A 760 29.00 -29.96 12.09
CA GLN A 760 27.83 -29.22 12.56
C GLN A 760 27.84 -29.18 14.10
N LEU A 761 27.81 -27.98 14.67
CA LEU A 761 27.74 -27.76 16.11
C LEU A 761 26.29 -27.58 16.57
N VAL A 762 25.54 -26.69 15.90
CA VAL A 762 24.20 -26.26 16.33
C VAL A 762 23.29 -26.04 15.13
N VAL A 763 22.01 -26.41 15.26
CA VAL A 763 20.92 -26.00 14.37
C VAL A 763 20.00 -25.06 15.14
N CYS A 764 19.92 -23.80 14.72
CA CYS A 764 19.10 -22.81 15.41
C CYS A 764 17.61 -23.07 15.14
N GLY A 765 16.80 -23.04 16.21
CA GLY A 765 15.34 -23.20 16.12
C GLY A 765 14.82 -24.64 16.08
N GLU A 766 15.68 -25.64 16.29
CA GLU A 766 15.27 -27.06 16.35
C GLU A 766 14.26 -27.32 17.49
N THR A 767 14.43 -26.64 18.63
CA THR A 767 13.52 -26.73 19.78
C THR A 767 12.32 -25.78 19.72
N GLY A 768 12.03 -25.21 18.55
CA GLY A 768 10.94 -24.26 18.33
C GLY A 768 11.42 -22.87 17.94
N GLY A 769 10.55 -22.12 17.26
CA GLY A 769 10.87 -20.78 16.77
C GLY A 769 11.77 -20.77 15.53
N ALA A 770 11.69 -21.77 14.65
CA ALA A 770 12.34 -21.78 13.33
C ALA A 770 11.69 -20.79 12.33
N HIS A 771 12.45 -20.33 11.34
CA HIS A 771 11.93 -19.47 10.28
C HIS A 771 10.91 -20.19 9.39
N SER A 772 9.91 -19.47 8.88
CA SER A 772 8.89 -20.04 7.98
C SER A 772 9.27 -19.96 6.50
N ASP A 773 10.32 -19.21 6.18
CA ASP A 773 10.79 -18.94 4.81
C ASP A 773 12.33 -18.90 4.76
N SER A 774 12.90 -18.64 3.58
CA SER A 774 14.33 -18.64 3.29
C SER A 774 15.13 -17.61 4.11
N VAL A 775 16.27 -18.03 4.65
CA VAL A 775 17.15 -17.16 5.45
C VAL A 775 18.22 -16.54 4.55
N TYR A 776 18.10 -15.24 4.32
CA TYR A 776 18.92 -14.56 3.32
C TYR A 776 20.25 -14.04 3.88
N SER A 777 20.27 -13.62 5.16
CA SER A 777 21.47 -13.07 5.78
C SER A 777 21.60 -13.54 7.21
N VAL A 778 22.83 -13.81 7.63
CA VAL A 778 23.20 -14.17 9.00
C VAL A 778 24.36 -13.30 9.47
N SER A 779 24.45 -13.04 10.78
CA SER A 779 25.59 -12.33 11.35
C SER A 779 25.91 -12.75 12.78
N PHE A 780 27.21 -12.88 13.10
CA PHE A 780 27.67 -13.12 14.46
C PHE A 780 27.72 -11.83 15.27
N SER A 781 27.41 -11.92 16.57
CA SER A 781 27.70 -10.83 17.50
C SER A 781 29.22 -10.65 17.68
N PRO A 782 29.69 -9.45 18.06
CA PRO A 782 31.13 -9.21 18.26
C PRO A 782 31.76 -10.09 19.35
N ASN A 783 30.99 -10.49 20.35
CA ASN A 783 31.42 -11.44 21.39
C ASN A 783 31.30 -12.92 20.97
N GLY A 784 30.72 -13.21 19.80
CA GLY A 784 30.48 -14.55 19.28
C GLY A 784 29.39 -15.34 20.01
N LEU A 785 28.77 -14.82 21.06
CA LEU A 785 27.77 -15.55 21.85
C LEU A 785 26.42 -15.65 21.17
N TYR A 786 26.10 -14.75 20.25
CA TYR A 786 24.80 -14.66 19.59
C TYR A 786 24.94 -14.65 18.07
N VAL A 787 23.88 -15.09 17.40
CA VAL A 787 23.72 -15.05 15.94
C VAL A 787 22.42 -14.33 15.61
N ALA A 788 22.45 -13.40 14.67
CA ALA A 788 21.26 -12.77 14.11
C ALA A 788 20.97 -13.34 12.73
N SER A 789 19.69 -13.51 12.41
CA SER A 789 19.24 -13.94 11.08
C SER A 789 18.12 -13.06 10.55
N GLY A 790 18.21 -12.72 9.27
CA GLY A 790 17.19 -11.99 8.52
C GLY A 790 16.58 -12.92 7.46
N CYS A 791 15.25 -12.93 7.40
CA CYS A 791 14.49 -13.92 6.62
C CYS A 791 13.44 -13.28 5.72
N TYR A 792 13.02 -14.03 4.70
CA TYR A 792 11.90 -13.68 3.83
C TYR A 792 10.54 -13.69 4.55
N ASP A 793 10.47 -14.23 5.77
CA ASP A 793 9.29 -14.18 6.64
C ASP A 793 9.04 -12.81 7.31
N HIS A 794 9.78 -11.78 6.92
CA HIS A 794 9.72 -10.40 7.44
C HIS A 794 10.24 -10.24 8.88
N THR A 795 10.89 -11.26 9.45
CA THR A 795 11.39 -11.24 10.82
C THR A 795 12.91 -11.21 10.92
N VAL A 796 13.40 -10.52 11.95
CA VAL A 796 14.77 -10.70 12.46
C VAL A 796 14.70 -11.59 13.69
N ARG A 797 15.61 -12.56 13.81
CA ARG A 797 15.71 -13.43 14.97
C ARG A 797 17.13 -13.42 15.53
N VAL A 798 17.23 -13.54 16.85
CA VAL A 798 18.51 -13.60 17.58
C VAL A 798 18.59 -14.92 18.34
N TRP A 799 19.66 -15.66 18.10
CA TRP A 799 19.88 -17.02 18.59
C TRP A 799 21.07 -17.05 19.52
N ASP A 800 21.00 -17.94 20.51
CA ASP A 800 22.15 -18.38 21.26
C ASP A 800 23.08 -19.24 20.38
N SER A 801 24.37 -18.91 20.35
CA SER A 801 25.33 -19.60 19.49
C SER A 801 25.79 -20.97 20.01
N GLU A 802 25.56 -21.28 21.29
CA GLU A 802 25.96 -22.57 21.90
C GLU A 802 24.84 -23.60 21.85
N ASN A 803 23.60 -23.18 22.07
CA ASN A 803 22.46 -24.08 22.16
C ASN A 803 21.39 -23.89 21.07
N GLY A 804 21.48 -22.84 20.26
CA GLY A 804 20.59 -22.60 19.12
C GLY A 804 19.17 -22.18 19.49
N LYS A 805 18.92 -21.84 20.77
CA LYS A 805 17.62 -21.34 21.21
C LYS A 805 17.43 -19.89 20.81
N LEU A 806 16.18 -19.56 20.54
CA LEU A 806 15.75 -18.20 20.28
C LEU A 806 15.79 -17.40 21.60
N ILE A 807 16.55 -16.31 21.63
CA ILE A 807 16.74 -15.49 22.84
C ILE A 807 15.48 -14.70 23.18
N GLN A 808 14.76 -14.22 22.15
CA GLN A 808 13.55 -13.41 22.31
C GLN A 808 12.57 -13.64 21.16
N SER A 809 11.31 -13.26 21.34
CA SER A 809 10.32 -13.16 20.27
C SER A 809 10.89 -12.50 19.01
N PRO A 810 10.50 -12.98 17.80
CA PRO A 810 11.01 -12.43 16.55
C PRO A 810 10.76 -10.92 16.46
N LEU A 811 11.79 -10.16 16.07
CA LEU A 811 11.66 -8.73 15.87
C LEU A 811 10.88 -8.49 14.58
N LYS A 812 9.72 -7.83 14.72
CA LYS A 812 8.79 -7.54 13.62
C LYS A 812 8.73 -6.04 13.39
N GLY A 813 8.72 -5.64 12.13
CA GLY A 813 8.58 -4.23 11.74
C GLY A 813 8.70 -4.00 10.25
N HIS A 814 9.55 -4.78 9.56
CA HIS A 814 9.60 -4.76 8.11
C HIS A 814 8.28 -5.25 7.49
N THR A 815 7.85 -4.61 6.40
CA THR A 815 6.61 -4.96 5.69
C THR A 815 6.87 -5.82 4.45
N ASP A 816 8.14 -6.02 4.09
CA ASP A 816 8.58 -6.88 3.00
C ASP A 816 9.83 -7.69 3.42
N ARG A 817 10.28 -8.59 2.54
CA ARG A 817 11.35 -9.56 2.79
C ARG A 817 12.65 -8.86 3.19
N LEU A 818 13.37 -9.44 4.16
CA LEU A 818 14.68 -8.92 4.54
C LEU A 818 15.74 -9.34 3.51
N SER A 819 16.61 -8.39 3.20
CA SER A 819 17.72 -8.58 2.26
C SER A 819 19.06 -8.66 2.98
N CYS A 820 19.22 -8.03 4.15
CA CYS A 820 20.47 -8.15 4.91
C CYS A 820 20.29 -7.81 6.39
N ILE A 821 21.13 -8.40 7.25
CA ILE A 821 21.22 -8.14 8.70
C ILE A 821 22.69 -8.08 9.13
N GLN A 822 23.05 -7.20 10.08
CA GLN A 822 24.37 -7.20 10.72
C GLN A 822 24.33 -6.66 12.14
N PHE A 823 25.15 -7.22 13.04
CA PHE A 823 25.43 -6.61 14.34
C PHE A 823 26.29 -5.35 14.21
N SER A 824 26.03 -4.38 15.07
CA SER A 824 26.94 -3.25 15.27
C SER A 824 28.28 -3.75 15.86
N PRO A 825 29.39 -3.07 15.58
CA PRO A 825 30.71 -3.48 16.10
C PRO A 825 30.81 -3.55 17.63
N ASP A 826 29.98 -2.79 18.35
CA ASP A 826 29.87 -2.79 19.81
C ASP A 826 28.85 -3.81 20.35
N GLY A 827 28.03 -4.42 19.48
CA GLY A 827 27.01 -5.41 19.83
C GLY A 827 25.75 -4.84 20.48
N SER A 828 25.60 -3.52 20.54
CA SER A 828 24.43 -2.85 21.14
C SER A 828 23.23 -2.80 20.20
N HIS A 829 23.46 -2.84 18.89
CA HIS A 829 22.43 -2.69 17.87
C HIS A 829 22.52 -3.75 16.76
N LEU A 830 21.39 -3.99 16.10
CA LEU A 830 21.32 -4.70 14.82
C LEU A 830 20.86 -3.74 13.74
N VAL A 831 21.45 -3.81 12.55
CA VAL A 831 20.93 -3.12 11.36
C VAL A 831 20.33 -4.14 10.40
N SER A 832 19.09 -3.92 9.98
CA SER A 832 18.45 -4.69 8.90
C SER A 832 18.03 -3.81 7.75
N CYS A 833 18.07 -4.35 6.54
CA CYS A 833 17.44 -3.72 5.37
C CYS A 833 16.47 -4.69 4.68
N SER A 834 15.50 -4.11 3.98
CA SER A 834 14.40 -4.85 3.37
C SER A 834 14.02 -4.26 2.00
N TYR A 835 13.31 -5.09 1.24
CA TYR A 835 12.63 -4.69 0.00
C TYR A 835 11.55 -3.63 0.24
N ASP A 836 11.15 -3.39 1.49
CA ASP A 836 10.24 -2.30 1.88
C ASP A 836 10.86 -0.90 1.78
N ARG A 837 12.12 -0.78 1.32
CA ARG A 837 12.88 0.48 1.17
C ARG A 837 13.25 1.14 2.50
N THR A 838 13.26 0.37 3.59
CA THR A 838 13.68 0.85 4.90
C THR A 838 14.94 0.16 5.39
N ILE A 839 15.74 0.91 6.15
CA ILE A 839 16.79 0.39 7.03
C ILE A 839 16.29 0.57 8.46
N ARG A 840 16.35 -0.49 9.27
CA ARG A 840 15.92 -0.46 10.67
C ARG A 840 17.10 -0.75 11.59
N LEU A 841 17.18 0.01 12.68
CA LEU A 841 18.16 -0.16 13.74
C LEU A 841 17.44 -0.70 14.97
N TRP A 842 17.77 -1.92 15.39
CA TRP A 842 17.17 -2.58 16.55
C TRP A 842 18.09 -2.44 17.75
N ASP A 843 17.55 -2.02 18.88
CA ASP A 843 18.26 -2.04 20.16
C ASP A 843 18.27 -3.45 20.73
N VAL A 844 19.48 -4.00 20.87
CA VAL A 844 19.74 -5.30 21.47
C VAL A 844 20.73 -5.21 22.64
N SER A 845 20.88 -4.01 23.23
CA SER A 845 21.79 -3.74 24.36
C SER A 845 21.50 -4.60 25.60
N PHE A 846 20.27 -5.12 25.75
CA PHE A 846 19.92 -6.07 26.81
C PHE A 846 20.69 -7.40 26.73
N LEU A 847 21.25 -7.75 25.57
CA LEU A 847 22.15 -8.91 25.42
C LEU A 847 23.49 -8.66 26.13
N ALA A 848 23.93 -7.40 26.24
CA ALA A 848 25.15 -7.05 26.95
C ALA A 848 24.99 -7.14 28.48
N THR A 849 23.76 -7.07 29.01
CA THR A 849 23.48 -7.15 30.45
C THR A 849 23.32 -8.58 30.98
N HIS A 850 23.35 -9.60 30.11
CA HIS A 850 23.23 -11.02 30.47
C HIS A 850 24.47 -11.87 30.15
N PRO A 851 25.67 -11.56 30.69
CA PRO A 851 26.81 -12.46 30.60
C PRO A 851 26.65 -13.58 31.66
N GLN A 852 26.02 -14.71 31.32
CA GLN A 852 26.16 -15.90 32.19
C GLN A 852 27.50 -16.57 31.95
N GLY A 853 28.50 -16.12 32.69
CA GLY A 853 29.64 -16.94 33.09
C GLY A 853 29.53 -17.23 34.58
N ASN A 854 29.08 -18.43 34.96
CA ASN A 854 29.51 -19.06 36.20
C ASN A 854 29.35 -20.59 36.10
N ASN A 855 30.49 -21.26 35.95
CA ASN A 855 30.66 -22.66 36.27
C ASN A 855 30.18 -22.91 37.71
N MET A 856 29.03 -23.57 37.88
CA MET A 856 28.69 -24.27 39.12
C MET A 856 28.45 -25.75 38.83
N ILE A 857 29.19 -26.52 39.61
CA ILE A 857 29.31 -27.98 39.67
C ILE A 857 27.94 -28.67 39.69
N LEU A 858 27.85 -29.77 38.95
CA LEU A 858 26.78 -30.77 38.99
C LEU A 858 26.29 -31.08 40.41
N GLY A 859 24.98 -30.94 40.61
CA GLY A 859 24.26 -31.66 41.66
C GLY A 859 23.49 -30.80 42.65
N GLN A 860 22.38 -30.18 42.20
CA GLN A 860 21.14 -30.09 42.96
C GLN A 860 20.03 -29.50 42.06
N ASN A 861 18.87 -30.16 42.06
CA ASN A 861 17.65 -29.68 41.42
C ASN A 861 17.28 -28.30 41.98
N ILE A 862 17.50 -27.25 41.20
CA ILE A 862 16.86 -25.96 41.42
C ILE A 862 15.95 -25.74 40.22
N ASN A 863 14.65 -25.82 40.49
CA ASN A 863 13.59 -25.35 39.58
C ASN A 863 13.92 -23.91 39.17
N ILE A 864 14.23 -23.70 37.90
CA ILE A 864 14.30 -22.36 37.30
C ILE A 864 12.83 -21.94 37.07
N PRO A 865 12.32 -20.88 37.72
CA PRO A 865 10.95 -20.45 37.52
C PRO A 865 10.90 -19.60 36.25
N PHE A 866 10.52 -20.21 35.14
CA PHE A 866 9.80 -19.53 34.08
C PHE A 866 8.47 -20.26 33.89
N ALA A 867 7.63 -20.18 34.93
CA ALA A 867 6.21 -20.12 34.71
C ALA A 867 5.89 -18.67 34.34
N LEU A 868 5.08 -18.48 33.30
CA LEU A 868 4.46 -17.19 33.00
C LEU A 868 3.62 -16.78 34.22
N ASP A 869 4.17 -15.90 35.07
CA ASP A 869 3.38 -15.06 35.95
C ASP A 869 3.27 -13.67 35.29
N ASP A 870 2.03 -13.21 35.18
CA ASP A 870 1.59 -11.86 34.80
C ASP A 870 2.37 -10.76 35.59
N ASP A 871 2.48 -9.57 35.00
CA ASP A 871 2.96 -8.29 35.55
C ASP A 871 4.40 -7.80 35.32
N THR A 872 5.30 -8.53 34.65
CA THR A 872 6.60 -7.93 34.20
C THR A 872 7.07 -8.39 32.82
N THR A 873 6.15 -8.40 31.84
CA THR A 873 6.59 -8.43 30.43
C THR A 873 7.05 -7.02 30.03
N PRO A 874 8.19 -6.84 29.33
CA PRO A 874 8.55 -5.54 28.80
C PRO A 874 7.42 -5.04 27.89
N ASP A 875 7.10 -3.75 27.92
CA ASP A 875 6.05 -3.10 27.12
C ASP A 875 6.32 -3.31 25.62
N PHE A 876 5.85 -4.43 25.06
CA PHE A 876 5.93 -4.70 23.63
C PHE A 876 4.65 -4.25 22.96
N TRP A 877 4.82 -3.33 22.02
CA TRP A 877 3.74 -2.91 21.14
C TRP A 877 3.89 -3.60 19.80
N LEU A 878 2.78 -4.15 19.31
CA LEU A 878 2.74 -4.85 18.03
C LEU A 878 1.79 -4.12 17.10
N LEU A 879 2.25 -3.83 15.88
CA LEU A 879 1.39 -3.35 14.80
C LEU A 879 0.79 -4.56 14.08
N ASN A 880 -0.53 -4.71 14.13
CA ASN A 880 -1.22 -5.77 13.40
C ASN A 880 -1.52 -5.35 11.94
N ALA A 881 -1.96 -6.32 11.12
CA ALA A 881 -2.25 -6.11 9.70
C ALA A 881 -3.36 -5.06 9.45
N ASP A 882 -4.29 -4.92 10.39
CA ASP A 882 -5.40 -3.95 10.32
C ASP A 882 -4.97 -2.53 10.69
N GLY A 883 -3.73 -2.37 11.22
CA GLY A 883 -3.12 -1.09 11.58
C GLY A 883 -3.24 -0.70 13.03
N TRP A 884 -3.73 -1.59 13.89
CA TRP A 884 -3.78 -1.36 15.32
C TRP A 884 -2.43 -1.65 15.95
N VAL A 885 -1.96 -0.69 16.75
CA VAL A 885 -0.91 -0.91 17.74
C VAL A 885 -1.60 -1.50 18.96
N VAL A 886 -1.22 -2.73 19.31
CA VAL A 886 -1.75 -3.45 20.47
C VAL A 886 -0.66 -3.65 21.51
N ASP A 887 -1.06 -3.63 22.78
CA ASP A 887 -0.19 -3.96 23.91
C ASP A 887 -0.03 -5.48 24.09
N SER A 888 0.70 -5.88 25.13
CA SER A 888 0.89 -7.30 25.51
C SER A 888 -0.40 -8.02 25.87
N HIS A 889 -1.46 -7.31 26.28
CA HIS A 889 -2.78 -7.84 26.59
C HIS A 889 -3.72 -7.88 25.38
N GLY A 890 -3.26 -7.42 24.21
CA GLY A 890 -4.05 -7.36 22.98
C GLY A 890 -5.05 -6.19 22.92
N GLN A 891 -4.91 -5.19 23.80
CA GLN A 891 -5.75 -4.00 23.83
C GLN A 891 -5.39 -3.04 22.69
N GLN A 892 -6.41 -2.47 22.04
CA GLN A 892 -6.21 -1.52 20.94
C GLN A 892 -5.83 -0.14 21.47
N LEU A 893 -4.55 0.24 21.34
CA LEU A 893 -4.03 1.51 21.85
C LEU A 893 -4.26 2.66 20.86
N VAL A 894 -3.80 2.48 19.62
CA VAL A 894 -3.94 3.46 18.55
C VAL A 894 -4.01 2.78 17.20
N TRP A 895 -4.74 3.39 16.28
CA TRP A 895 -4.79 2.97 14.89
C TRP A 895 -3.86 3.84 14.04
N VAL A 896 -2.93 3.21 13.33
CA VAL A 896 -1.95 3.85 12.46
C VAL A 896 -2.39 3.69 10.99
N PRO A 897 -2.59 4.81 10.27
CA PRO A 897 -2.94 4.79 8.86
C PRO A 897 -1.94 4.02 7.99
N SER A 898 -2.41 3.34 6.94
CA SER A 898 -1.59 2.41 6.14
C SER A 898 -0.37 3.05 5.48
N ASP A 899 -0.50 4.30 5.05
CA ASP A 899 0.57 5.11 4.44
C ASP A 899 1.71 5.44 5.42
N LEU A 900 1.46 5.35 6.74
CA LEU A 900 2.46 5.62 7.77
C LEU A 900 3.09 4.35 8.35
N ARG A 901 2.45 3.18 8.23
CA ARG A 901 2.85 1.97 8.98
C ARG A 901 4.31 1.58 8.79
N MET A 902 4.85 1.75 7.59
CA MET A 902 6.24 1.39 7.29
C MET A 902 7.28 2.31 7.96
N TYR A 903 6.89 3.53 8.34
CA TYR A 903 7.76 4.54 8.94
C TYR A 903 7.65 4.60 10.48
N LEU A 904 6.79 3.76 11.06
CA LEU A 904 6.58 3.69 12.50
C LEU A 904 7.71 2.91 13.18
N ALA A 905 8.44 3.58 14.08
CA ALA A 905 9.38 2.92 14.97
C ALA A 905 8.68 2.53 16.28
N LEU A 906 8.57 1.21 16.51
CA LEU A 906 8.08 0.60 17.76
C LEU A 906 9.24 -0.11 18.47
N PRO A 907 9.36 -0.03 19.81
CA PRO A 907 10.37 -0.79 20.55
C PRO A 907 10.34 -2.29 20.19
N PRO A 908 11.50 -2.94 19.96
CA PRO A 908 12.87 -2.47 20.19
C PRO A 908 13.53 -1.75 19.00
N ASN A 909 12.77 -1.37 17.96
CA ASN A 909 13.30 -0.59 16.85
C ASN A 909 13.64 0.84 17.31
N SER A 910 14.92 1.16 17.39
CA SER A 910 15.43 2.42 17.91
C SER A 910 15.46 3.54 16.87
N SER A 911 15.52 3.23 15.57
CA SER A 911 15.51 4.23 14.49
C SER A 911 15.21 3.59 13.13
N ILE A 912 14.61 4.35 12.21
CA ILE A 912 14.36 3.94 10.82
C ILE A 912 14.97 4.98 9.87
N ILE A 913 15.65 4.50 8.85
CA ILE A 913 16.11 5.32 7.73
C ILE A 913 15.25 4.94 6.50
N ALA A 914 14.50 5.90 5.98
CA ALA A 914 13.58 5.73 4.86
C ALA A 914 13.48 7.04 4.05
N ASP A 915 12.90 6.98 2.85
CA ASP A 915 12.72 8.12 1.94
C ASP A 915 11.82 9.24 2.52
N GLN A 916 10.75 8.87 3.22
CA GLN A 916 9.89 9.80 3.95
C GLN A 916 10.35 10.04 5.40
N GLY A 917 11.43 9.37 5.83
CA GLY A 917 11.97 9.40 7.19
C GLY A 917 11.19 8.51 8.16
N ASP A 918 11.34 8.74 9.46
CA ASP A 918 10.69 7.97 10.53
C ASP A 918 9.72 8.81 11.35
N PHE A 919 8.89 8.14 12.15
CA PHE A 919 8.18 8.78 13.25
C PHE A 919 7.98 7.82 14.42
N ARG A 920 7.75 8.42 15.59
CA ARG A 920 7.50 7.72 16.85
C ARG A 920 6.21 8.22 17.47
N LEU A 921 5.66 7.40 18.36
CA LEU A 921 4.53 7.76 19.19
C LEU A 921 5.08 8.27 20.51
N ASP A 922 4.93 9.57 20.76
CA ASP A 922 5.13 10.12 22.10
C ASP A 922 3.92 9.78 22.95
N THR A 923 4.16 9.04 24.03
CA THR A 923 3.14 8.52 24.95
C THR A 923 3.11 9.24 26.29
N ASP A 924 3.89 10.31 26.45
CA ASP A 924 3.86 11.09 27.68
C ASP A 924 2.46 11.71 27.89
N ARG A 925 1.81 11.33 29.00
CA ARG A 925 0.46 11.78 29.40
C ARG A 925 -0.67 11.35 28.45
N TRP A 926 -0.52 10.20 27.79
CA TRP A 926 -1.55 9.66 26.91
C TRP A 926 -2.81 9.24 27.69
N LYS A 927 -3.95 9.81 27.31
CA LYS A 927 -5.27 9.52 27.85
C LYS A 927 -6.01 8.54 26.94
N ILE A 928 -5.91 7.25 27.25
CA ILE A 928 -6.58 6.13 26.56
C ILE A 928 -7.22 5.18 27.57
N GLY A 929 -7.85 4.11 27.08
CA GLY A 929 -8.59 3.18 27.92
C GLY A 929 -9.73 3.92 28.58
N GLU A 930 -9.88 3.79 29.89
CA GLU A 930 -10.93 4.46 30.66
C GLU A 930 -10.77 5.99 30.73
N GLN A 931 -9.57 6.52 30.48
CA GLN A 931 -9.29 7.96 30.57
C GLN A 931 -9.55 8.72 29.25
N TRP A 932 -9.91 8.01 28.17
CA TRP A 932 -10.10 8.58 26.85
C TRP A 932 -11.13 9.72 26.84
N ALA A 933 -12.17 9.65 27.68
CA ALA A 933 -13.21 10.66 27.74
C ALA A 933 -12.71 12.04 28.25
N GLU A 934 -11.51 12.10 28.84
CA GLU A 934 -10.90 13.35 29.24
C GLU A 934 -10.01 13.98 28.16
N CYS A 935 -9.85 13.32 27.01
CA CYS A 935 -8.95 13.78 25.95
C CYS A 935 -9.51 14.94 25.13
N TYR A 936 -10.82 15.20 25.19
CA TYR A 936 -11.50 16.18 24.36
C TYR A 936 -12.47 17.04 25.19
N ARG A 937 -12.45 18.35 24.95
CA ARG A 937 -13.34 19.33 25.58
C ARG A 937 -14.14 20.07 24.49
N PRO A 938 -15.42 19.69 24.26
CA PRO A 938 -16.22 20.12 23.10
C PRO A 938 -16.46 21.62 22.98
#